data_AF-A0A926KY40-F1
#
_entry.id   AF-A0A926KY40-F1
#
_cell.length_a   1.000
_cell.length_b   1.000
_cell.length_c   1.000
_cell.angle_alpha   90.00
_cell.angle_beta   90.00
_cell.angle_gamma   90.00
#
_symmetry.space_group_name_H-M   'P 1'
#
loop_
_entity.id
_entity.type
_entity.pdbx_description
1 polymer ?
#
loop_
_entity_poly.entity_id
_entity_poly.type
_entity_poly.pdbx_seq_one_letter_code
_entity_poly.pdbx_strand_id
1 'polypeptide(L)'
;MTGIVTAGVAAGLLGTAIPANAVAGAAVGDTSYAFTVNLHIGEGDRTRACSGALIDAQWVLTAAACFATDPVAGGTVAAGKPALKTVATVGRNDLLGTGGHVSEVAELAPREGTDLVLARLTAPATGVPPVPLAATPVAPGEVLKAAGFGRTKSEWRPDKLHAATFGVDAVTNGALSLSGATADDAICAGDTGGPLLRQTSGGGFELVGINTRSWQGGCFGSSETRTGAVATRTDGMHFGSALAAGQTLRAGDVLVSASARVAMRADGNLVVTSVAGKALWSTGTAGNAGATAHFGADGNLVVRDAAGTTTLWQSGTGAAGGRAALLDSGDFVIRDASGAAVWSSNTAVRGDLDHDGRSDMSAWYVFPQGTDATYTFSGKPDGSLSGYRKTYTSAVGQWGNEHMKRATGDFNGDGRADFMAIQGYGDSSVKLFIALGKADGTYGEPAKAWEVVPNHVTFHESYMTPLAGDFNGDGHDDVAIWNVDRTTGVTKLWTLTSNGNGGVVRLIPSEWSGPKGTWLASRSKFVTGDFNGDGRDEVGLLYGQGDNSIKTYVFPTTPTGVFTTPATWWTGPAATTFDWNRALPRTGDFDGDSRDDLMFWYDHTDGTDTVQTLLSTGTAFGPTPKLTLSGRLDISSMQLVTGDYNGDGRDDLGAMYGDSSTGVVRLWTWTAKPDAMFNGALLGWESSPNSFVYAQTHFMHPYYA
;
A
#
# COMPACT_ATOMS: atom_id res chain seq x y z
N MET A 1 -46.59 44.60 -24.70
CA MET A 1 -47.05 44.40 -23.31
C MET A 1 -46.81 42.94 -22.95
N THR A 2 -46.27 42.70 -21.75
CA THR A 2 -46.16 41.41 -21.01
C THR A 2 -45.32 40.30 -21.66
N GLY A 3 -44.23 39.78 -21.12
CA GLY A 3 -43.52 39.97 -19.85
C GLY A 3 -42.51 38.81 -19.73
N ILE A 4 -41.21 39.10 -19.66
CA ILE A 4 -40.17 38.11 -19.41
C ILE A 4 -39.94 38.08 -17.90
N VAL A 5 -40.17 36.93 -17.27
CA VAL A 5 -39.84 36.69 -15.86
C VAL A 5 -38.38 36.28 -15.81
N THR A 6 -37.51 37.20 -15.40
CA THR A 6 -36.12 36.93 -15.04
C THR A 6 -36.08 36.39 -13.61
N ALA A 7 -35.72 35.11 -13.45
CA ALA A 7 -35.37 34.53 -12.16
C ALA A 7 -34.01 35.09 -11.73
N GLY A 8 -34.01 35.96 -10.72
CA GLY A 8 -32.80 36.50 -10.12
C GLY A 8 -32.13 35.46 -9.22
N VAL A 9 -30.95 34.98 -9.62
CA VAL A 9 -30.03 34.26 -8.74
C VAL A 9 -29.36 35.30 -7.85
N ALA A 10 -29.78 35.39 -6.59
CA ALA A 10 -29.13 36.23 -5.59
C ALA A 10 -27.84 35.54 -5.10
N ALA A 11 -26.74 35.78 -5.80
CA ALA A 11 -25.39 35.51 -5.28
C ALA A 11 -25.01 36.64 -4.31
N GLY A 12 -25.42 36.52 -3.05
CA GLY A 12 -25.00 37.42 -1.97
C GLY A 12 -23.75 36.87 -1.27
N LEU A 13 -22.67 37.66 -1.25
CA LEU A 13 -21.45 37.36 -0.50
C LEU A 13 -21.75 37.07 0.99
N LEU A 14 -21.30 35.92 1.48
CA LEU A 14 -21.29 35.55 2.90
C LEU A 14 -20.08 36.23 3.58
N GLY A 15 -20.36 37.04 4.62
CA GLY A 15 -19.39 37.85 5.35
C GLY A 15 -18.60 37.11 6.44
N THR A 16 -17.53 37.76 6.91
CA THR A 16 -16.28 37.25 7.49
C THR A 16 -16.22 37.09 9.03
N ALA A 17 -15.44 36.06 9.48
CA ALA A 17 -14.40 36.05 10.55
C ALA A 17 -14.55 35.09 11.79
N ILE A 18 -13.55 34.18 11.90
CA ILE A 18 -12.87 33.45 13.03
C ILE A 18 -13.65 32.46 13.96
N PRO A 19 -13.01 31.38 14.50
CA PRO A 19 -13.39 30.00 14.23
C PRO A 19 -14.00 29.26 15.44
N ALA A 20 -14.41 28.02 15.17
CA ALA A 20 -14.76 26.93 16.10
C ALA A 20 -16.23 26.78 16.51
N ASN A 21 -16.88 25.69 16.07
CA ASN A 21 -17.79 24.81 16.83
C ASN A 21 -19.34 24.84 16.53
N ALA A 22 -19.88 23.60 16.52
CA ALA A 22 -21.00 22.76 15.98
C ALA A 22 -22.51 22.71 16.46
N VAL A 23 -23.27 21.60 16.36
CA VAL A 23 -24.77 21.58 16.19
C VAL A 23 -25.56 22.09 17.40
N ALA A 24 -26.58 22.94 17.19
CA ALA A 24 -27.46 23.51 18.23
C ALA A 24 -28.56 22.58 18.80
N GLY A 25 -28.53 21.28 18.49
CA GLY A 25 -29.53 20.29 18.94
C GLY A 25 -29.30 19.74 20.35
N ALA A 26 -30.04 18.68 20.73
CA ALA A 26 -29.93 18.07 22.06
C ALA A 26 -28.57 17.34 22.23
N ALA A 27 -28.02 17.37 23.45
CA ALA A 27 -26.83 16.60 23.78
C ALA A 27 -27.12 15.10 23.67
N VAL A 28 -26.22 14.36 23.02
CA VAL A 28 -26.34 12.91 22.83
C VAL A 28 -25.86 12.18 24.08
N GLY A 29 -26.80 11.57 24.80
CA GLY A 29 -26.51 10.86 26.07
C GLY A 29 -26.16 9.37 25.93
N ASP A 30 -26.35 8.78 24.75
CA ASP A 30 -26.12 7.35 24.48
C ASP A 30 -25.08 7.13 23.38
N THR A 31 -24.73 5.88 23.07
CA THR A 31 -23.68 5.57 22.09
C THR A 31 -24.16 5.54 20.63
N SER A 32 -25.38 6.01 20.32
CA SER A 32 -25.99 5.86 18.98
C SER A 32 -25.24 6.59 17.86
N TYR A 33 -24.35 7.52 18.22
CA TYR A 33 -23.57 8.35 17.31
C TYR A 33 -22.06 8.20 17.52
N ALA A 34 -21.60 7.09 18.13
CA ALA A 34 -20.20 6.87 18.50
C ALA A 34 -19.22 6.98 17.31
N PHE A 35 -19.68 6.77 16.08
CA PHE A 35 -18.91 6.99 14.84
C PHE A 35 -18.63 8.48 14.53
N THR A 36 -19.26 9.43 15.23
CA THR A 36 -18.99 10.86 15.02
C THR A 36 -17.63 11.21 15.61
N VAL A 37 -16.82 11.90 14.81
CA VAL A 37 -15.42 12.20 15.11
C VAL A 37 -15.28 13.67 15.45
N ASN A 38 -14.52 13.97 16.51
CA ASN A 38 -13.98 15.32 16.73
C ASN A 38 -12.59 15.41 16.09
N LEU A 39 -12.40 16.37 15.20
CA LEU A 39 -11.12 16.65 14.56
C LEU A 39 -10.53 17.93 15.15
N HIS A 40 -9.41 17.79 15.86
CA HIS A 40 -8.61 18.91 16.36
C HIS A 40 -7.44 19.15 15.41
N ILE A 41 -7.44 20.29 14.70
CA ILE A 41 -6.52 20.59 13.61
C ILE A 41 -5.66 21.80 14.00
N GLY A 42 -4.34 21.63 14.01
CA GLY A 42 -3.37 22.66 14.34
C GLY A 42 -3.25 22.99 15.83
N GLU A 43 -2.27 23.81 16.16
CA GLU A 43 -1.94 24.21 17.54
C GLU A 43 -1.87 25.75 17.65
N GLY A 44 -1.99 26.27 18.87
CA GLY A 44 -1.96 27.71 19.16
C GLY A 44 -3.02 28.49 18.36
N ASP A 45 -2.64 29.63 17.79
CA ASP A 45 -3.56 30.52 17.05
C ASP A 45 -4.08 29.92 15.73
N ARG A 46 -3.48 28.80 15.26
CA ARG A 46 -3.94 28.07 14.07
C ARG A 46 -4.91 26.94 14.41
N THR A 47 -5.21 26.72 15.69
CA THR A 47 -6.09 25.65 16.12
C THR A 47 -7.51 25.87 15.62
N ARG A 48 -8.13 24.81 15.14
CA ARG A 48 -9.53 24.76 14.73
C ARG A 48 -10.10 23.39 15.01
N ALA A 49 -11.41 23.33 15.13
CA ALA A 49 -12.12 22.09 15.32
C ALA A 49 -13.15 21.90 14.21
N CYS A 50 -13.21 20.66 13.73
CA CYS A 50 -14.19 20.16 12.79
C CYS A 50 -14.81 18.87 13.34
N SER A 51 -15.88 18.43 12.69
CA SER A 51 -16.49 17.13 12.94
C SER A 51 -16.15 16.16 11.79
N GLY A 52 -16.45 14.88 11.97
CA GLY A 52 -16.19 13.84 10.99
C GLY A 52 -17.07 12.61 11.21
N ALA A 53 -17.03 11.66 10.29
CA ALA A 53 -17.71 10.37 10.40
C ALA A 53 -16.72 9.22 10.18
N LEU A 54 -16.61 8.31 11.14
CA LEU A 54 -15.86 7.07 10.97
C LEU A 54 -16.62 6.16 10.01
N ILE A 55 -16.06 5.91 8.82
CA ILE A 55 -16.69 5.08 7.78
C ILE A 55 -16.00 3.72 7.61
N ASP A 56 -14.78 3.60 8.13
CA ASP A 56 -14.00 2.38 8.29
C ASP A 56 -13.15 2.52 9.57
N ALA A 57 -12.66 1.42 10.15
CA ALA A 57 -11.87 1.45 11.38
C ALA A 57 -10.69 2.43 11.30
N GLN A 58 -10.11 2.68 10.11
CA GLN A 58 -8.99 3.61 9.95
C GLN A 58 -9.32 4.89 9.19
N TRP A 59 -10.56 5.08 8.73
CA TRP A 59 -10.91 6.21 7.85
C TRP A 59 -12.06 7.05 8.35
N VAL A 60 -11.79 8.36 8.44
CA VAL A 60 -12.76 9.39 8.78
C VAL A 60 -13.11 10.18 7.53
N LEU A 61 -14.38 10.22 7.16
CA LEU A 61 -14.89 11.11 6.12
C LEU A 61 -15.28 12.45 6.74
N THR A 62 -14.82 13.54 6.14
CA THR A 62 -15.06 14.91 6.62
C THR A 62 -14.99 15.92 5.46
N ALA A 63 -15.17 17.20 5.74
CA ALA A 63 -15.15 18.26 4.75
C ALA A 63 -13.70 18.66 4.41
N ALA A 64 -13.39 18.81 3.12
CA ALA A 64 -12.05 19.22 2.69
C ALA A 64 -11.68 20.62 3.24
N ALA A 65 -12.67 21.53 3.33
CA ALA A 65 -12.51 22.86 3.90
C ALA A 65 -11.88 22.87 5.32
N CYS A 66 -12.02 21.80 6.10
CA CYS A 66 -11.37 21.67 7.41
C CYS A 66 -9.83 21.76 7.34
N PHE A 67 -9.26 21.27 6.24
CA PHE A 67 -7.81 21.20 6.04
C PHE A 67 -7.28 22.25 5.06
N ALA A 68 -8.17 23.08 4.50
CA ALA A 68 -7.75 24.20 3.68
C ALA A 68 -6.92 25.20 4.50
N THR A 69 -5.96 25.88 3.84
CA THR A 69 -5.19 26.97 4.45
C THR A 69 -6.10 28.04 5.03
N ASP A 70 -7.14 28.42 4.27
CA ASP A 70 -8.26 29.25 4.71
C ASP A 70 -9.58 28.45 4.64
N PRO A 71 -10.11 27.96 5.78
CA PRO A 71 -11.39 27.23 5.82
C PRO A 71 -12.60 28.03 5.40
N VAL A 72 -12.53 29.36 5.48
CA VAL A 72 -13.67 30.25 5.20
C VAL A 72 -13.71 30.57 3.72
N ALA A 73 -12.56 30.92 3.13
CA ALA A 73 -12.44 31.09 1.69
C ALA A 73 -12.51 29.76 0.93
N GLY A 74 -12.26 28.64 1.63
CA GLY A 74 -12.09 27.33 1.02
C GLY A 74 -10.74 27.21 0.31
N GLY A 75 -10.56 26.11 -0.41
CA GLY A 75 -9.34 25.88 -1.18
C GLY A 75 -9.13 24.42 -1.52
N THR A 76 -8.17 24.16 -2.41
CA THR A 76 -7.76 22.79 -2.74
C THR A 76 -6.92 22.21 -1.61
N VAL A 77 -7.36 21.09 -1.06
CA VAL A 77 -6.56 20.28 -0.13
C VAL A 77 -5.68 19.36 -0.96
N ALA A 78 -4.39 19.30 -0.65
CA ALA A 78 -3.49 18.34 -1.28
C ALA A 78 -3.68 16.95 -0.64
N ALA A 79 -3.56 15.91 -1.46
CA ALA A 79 -3.46 14.55 -0.95
C ALA A 79 -2.13 14.34 -0.19
N GLY A 80 -2.11 13.42 0.77
CA GLY A 80 -0.94 13.11 1.59
C GLY A 80 -1.05 13.66 3.02
N LYS A 81 0.10 13.80 3.71
CA LYS A 81 0.13 14.20 5.12
C LYS A 81 -0.56 15.57 5.36
N PRO A 82 -1.41 15.70 6.40
CA PRO A 82 -1.97 17.00 6.77
C PRO A 82 -0.89 18.07 7.00
N ALA A 83 -1.10 19.27 6.46
CA ALA A 83 -0.18 20.41 6.64
C ALA A 83 -0.09 20.88 8.11
N LEU A 84 -1.15 20.65 8.88
CA LEU A 84 -1.21 20.91 10.32
C LEU A 84 -1.42 19.59 11.04
N LYS A 85 -0.73 19.43 12.20
CA LYS A 85 -0.96 18.31 13.09
C LYS A 85 -2.46 18.17 13.37
N THR A 86 -3.01 16.99 13.15
CA THR A 86 -4.44 16.74 13.34
C THR A 86 -4.63 15.52 14.22
N VAL A 87 -5.49 15.65 15.23
CA VAL A 87 -5.86 14.58 16.15
C VAL A 87 -7.35 14.31 16.02
N ALA A 88 -7.70 13.06 15.75
CA ALA A 88 -9.07 12.57 15.72
C ALA A 88 -9.43 11.90 17.04
N THR A 89 -10.57 12.26 17.61
CA THR A 89 -11.18 11.58 18.75
C THR A 89 -12.48 10.92 18.30
N VAL A 90 -12.56 9.60 18.46
CA VAL A 90 -13.62 8.73 17.93
C VAL A 90 -14.27 7.95 19.07
N GLY A 91 -15.57 7.64 18.99
CA GLY A 91 -16.25 6.81 20.00
C GLY A 91 -16.48 7.51 21.34
N ARG A 92 -16.42 8.85 21.37
CA ARG A 92 -16.49 9.64 22.60
C ARG A 92 -17.46 10.80 22.47
N ASN A 93 -18.64 10.67 23.08
CA ASN A 93 -19.63 11.74 23.09
C ASN A 93 -19.33 12.87 24.08
N ASP A 94 -18.53 12.61 25.12
CA ASP A 94 -18.07 13.62 26.08
C ASP A 94 -16.55 13.67 26.05
N LEU A 95 -16.02 14.74 25.46
CA LEU A 95 -14.59 14.92 25.20
C LEU A 95 -13.75 14.99 26.48
N LEU A 96 -14.36 15.25 27.65
CA LEU A 96 -13.68 15.22 28.94
C LEU A 96 -13.43 13.79 29.47
N GLY A 97 -14.13 12.80 28.92
CA GLY A 97 -13.92 11.39 29.24
C GLY A 97 -12.63 10.81 28.62
N THR A 98 -12.26 9.60 29.04
CA THR A 98 -11.08 8.88 28.53
C THR A 98 -11.43 7.71 27.60
N GLY A 99 -12.72 7.44 27.37
CA GLY A 99 -13.17 6.35 26.50
C GLY A 99 -12.97 6.63 25.00
N GLY A 100 -13.33 5.67 24.16
CA GLY A 100 -13.16 5.79 22.70
C GLY A 100 -11.71 5.62 22.26
N HIS A 101 -11.38 6.21 21.11
CA HIS A 101 -10.09 6.10 20.45
C HIS A 101 -9.55 7.48 20.08
N VAL A 102 -8.24 7.70 20.26
CA VAL A 102 -7.56 8.94 19.89
C VAL A 102 -6.38 8.59 19.02
N SER A 103 -6.31 9.19 17.83
CA SER A 103 -5.22 8.96 16.88
C SER A 103 -4.88 10.24 16.14
N GLU A 104 -3.61 10.39 15.76
CA GLU A 104 -3.23 11.38 14.75
C GLU A 104 -3.80 10.96 13.38
N VAL A 105 -3.96 11.96 12.50
CA VAL A 105 -4.27 11.74 11.09
C VAL A 105 -2.97 11.68 10.30
N ALA A 106 -2.72 10.53 9.68
CA ALA A 106 -1.53 10.26 8.88
C ALA A 106 -1.63 10.86 7.47
N GLU A 107 -2.83 10.86 6.89
CA GLU A 107 -3.03 11.15 5.47
C GLU A 107 -4.41 11.75 5.17
N LEU A 108 -4.46 12.60 4.16
CA LEU A 108 -5.66 13.14 3.53
C LEU A 108 -5.77 12.61 2.09
N ALA A 109 -6.95 12.11 1.73
CA ALA A 109 -7.32 11.73 0.37
C ALA A 109 -8.56 12.55 -0.05
N PRO A 110 -8.36 13.73 -0.66
CA PRO A 110 -9.44 14.60 -1.11
C PRO A 110 -10.16 14.00 -2.32
N ARG A 111 -11.49 14.09 -2.34
CA ARG A 111 -12.33 13.67 -3.47
C ARG A 111 -12.42 14.83 -4.47
N GLU A 112 -11.91 14.62 -5.69
CA GLU A 112 -11.88 15.66 -6.72
C GLU A 112 -13.29 16.22 -7.02
N GLY A 113 -13.38 17.54 -7.16
CA GLY A 113 -14.62 18.23 -7.51
C GLY A 113 -15.65 18.35 -6.37
N THR A 114 -15.32 17.95 -5.15
CA THR A 114 -16.22 18.01 -3.98
C THR A 114 -15.51 18.52 -2.73
N ASP A 115 -16.28 19.02 -1.76
CA ASP A 115 -15.76 19.39 -0.43
C ASP A 115 -15.69 18.17 0.50
N LEU A 116 -15.13 17.06 0.02
CA LEU A 116 -14.97 15.82 0.77
C LEU A 116 -13.49 15.43 0.83
N VAL A 117 -13.08 14.94 2.00
CA VAL A 117 -11.76 14.37 2.21
C VAL A 117 -11.86 13.17 3.15
N LEU A 118 -11.15 12.11 2.80
CA LEU A 118 -10.88 11.01 3.69
C LEU A 118 -9.63 11.31 4.51
N ALA A 119 -9.70 11.13 5.82
CA ALA A 119 -8.59 11.30 6.75
C ALA A 119 -8.24 9.94 7.37
N ARG A 120 -7.03 9.43 7.08
CA ARG A 120 -6.54 8.16 7.61
C ARG A 120 -6.00 8.34 9.02
N LEU A 121 -6.45 7.51 9.95
CA LEU A 121 -5.91 7.43 11.30
C LEU A 121 -4.56 6.69 11.28
N THR A 122 -3.59 7.15 12.06
CA THR A 122 -2.33 6.42 12.28
C THR A 122 -2.58 5.08 12.99
N ALA A 123 -3.53 5.03 13.92
CA ALA A 123 -3.97 3.80 14.58
C ALA A 123 -5.48 3.56 14.30
N PRO A 124 -5.89 2.37 13.85
CA PRO A 124 -7.29 2.07 13.60
C PRO A 124 -8.13 2.03 14.89
N ALA A 125 -9.35 2.57 14.82
CA ALA A 125 -10.36 2.63 15.88
C ALA A 125 -11.21 1.35 15.94
N THR A 126 -10.57 0.17 16.08
CA THR A 126 -11.22 -1.15 15.99
C THR A 126 -12.35 -1.40 17.00
N GLY A 127 -12.39 -0.63 18.10
CA GLY A 127 -13.43 -0.70 19.12
C GLY A 127 -14.69 0.13 18.85
N VAL A 128 -14.75 0.89 17.75
CA VAL A 128 -15.89 1.77 17.42
C VAL A 128 -16.51 1.33 16.09
N PRO A 129 -17.79 0.91 16.06
CA PRO A 129 -18.46 0.56 14.81
C PRO A 129 -18.54 1.76 13.86
N PRO A 130 -18.07 1.65 12.61
CA PRO A 130 -18.24 2.70 11.60
C PRO A 130 -19.70 2.88 11.16
N VAL A 131 -20.03 4.06 10.61
CA VAL A 131 -21.34 4.30 10.00
C VAL A 131 -21.35 3.83 8.54
N PRO A 132 -22.30 2.97 8.12
CA PRO A 132 -22.41 2.56 6.73
C PRO A 132 -22.87 3.72 5.83
N LEU A 133 -22.37 3.78 4.60
CA LEU A 133 -22.85 4.70 3.57
C LEU A 133 -24.22 4.28 3.06
N ALA A 134 -25.10 5.26 2.81
CA ALA A 134 -26.40 4.99 2.24
C ALA A 134 -26.29 4.52 0.78
N ALA A 135 -26.89 3.36 0.47
CA ALA A 135 -26.97 2.84 -0.90
C ALA A 135 -28.09 3.52 -1.72
N THR A 136 -29.11 4.05 -1.05
CA THR A 136 -30.27 4.66 -1.70
C THR A 136 -30.15 6.19 -1.72
N PRO A 137 -30.35 6.83 -2.90
CA PRO A 137 -30.29 8.28 -3.01
C PRO A 137 -31.29 8.99 -2.12
N VAL A 138 -30.84 10.09 -1.51
CA VAL A 138 -31.67 11.03 -0.74
C VAL A 138 -32.63 11.80 -1.67
N ALA A 139 -33.84 12.05 -1.18
CA ALA A 139 -34.88 12.77 -1.90
C ALA A 139 -35.31 14.05 -1.16
N PRO A 140 -35.81 15.09 -1.87
CA PRO A 140 -36.45 16.24 -1.23
C PRO A 140 -37.60 15.82 -0.32
N GLY A 141 -37.73 16.48 0.83
CA GLY A 141 -38.73 16.20 1.86
C GLY A 141 -38.34 15.10 2.85
N GLU A 142 -37.22 14.41 2.64
CA GLU A 142 -36.70 13.43 3.61
C GLU A 142 -36.25 14.14 4.90
N VAL A 143 -36.42 13.47 6.05
CA VAL A 143 -36.03 13.98 7.36
C VAL A 143 -34.75 13.26 7.81
N LEU A 144 -33.71 14.03 8.09
CA LEU A 144 -32.37 13.56 8.39
C LEU A 144 -31.89 14.09 9.75
N LYS A 145 -30.84 13.48 10.29
CA LYS A 145 -30.19 13.94 11.52
C LYS A 145 -28.76 14.35 11.26
N ALA A 146 -28.37 15.53 11.74
CA ALA A 146 -26.97 15.95 11.76
C ALA A 146 -26.40 15.76 13.17
N ALA A 147 -25.12 15.38 13.27
CA ALA A 147 -24.42 15.31 14.55
C ALA A 147 -23.03 15.96 14.45
N GLY A 148 -22.55 16.53 15.55
CA GLY A 148 -21.25 17.21 15.57
C GLY A 148 -20.89 17.84 16.92
N PHE A 149 -19.63 18.26 17.04
CA PHE A 149 -18.98 18.65 18.30
C PHE A 149 -18.79 20.14 18.47
N GLY A 150 -19.82 20.87 18.86
CA GLY A 150 -19.59 22.28 19.04
C GLY A 150 -20.80 23.22 19.11
N ARG A 151 -20.53 24.54 19.03
CA ARG A 151 -21.38 25.69 19.36
C ARG A 151 -22.86 25.42 19.31
N THR A 152 -23.38 25.10 20.47
CA THR A 152 -24.80 25.14 20.65
C THR A 152 -25.33 26.57 20.60
N LYS A 153 -26.63 26.74 20.81
CA LYS A 153 -27.24 28.05 21.03
C LYS A 153 -26.61 28.86 22.17
N SER A 154 -26.11 28.19 23.20
CA SER A 154 -25.69 28.80 24.47
C SER A 154 -24.22 28.62 24.82
N GLU A 155 -23.48 27.80 24.08
CA GLU A 155 -22.11 27.44 24.42
C GLU A 155 -21.17 27.62 23.23
N TRP A 156 -20.00 28.22 23.44
CA TRP A 156 -19.01 28.43 22.37
C TRP A 156 -18.26 27.15 21.99
N ARG A 157 -17.98 26.29 22.95
CA ARG A 157 -17.25 25.03 22.75
C ARG A 157 -17.80 23.97 23.71
N PRO A 158 -18.90 23.29 23.35
CA PRO A 158 -19.34 22.12 24.10
C PRO A 158 -18.31 21.01 24.00
N ASP A 159 -18.07 20.37 25.13
CA ASP A 159 -17.34 19.10 25.20
C ASP A 159 -18.23 17.92 24.82
N LYS A 160 -19.54 18.13 24.69
CA LYS A 160 -20.52 17.09 24.36
C LYS A 160 -20.87 17.09 22.88
N LEU A 161 -21.17 15.89 22.37
CA LEU A 161 -21.76 15.68 21.06
C LEU A 161 -23.22 16.12 21.06
N HIS A 162 -23.64 16.84 20.02
CA HIS A 162 -25.03 17.25 19.83
C HIS A 162 -25.58 16.70 18.51
N ALA A 163 -26.91 16.52 18.46
CA ALA A 163 -27.60 16.12 17.24
C ALA A 163 -28.89 16.92 17.03
N ALA A 164 -29.19 17.27 15.78
CA ALA A 164 -30.38 18.04 15.37
C ALA A 164 -31.05 17.45 14.13
N THR A 165 -32.32 17.81 13.92
CA THR A 165 -33.16 17.26 12.84
C THR A 165 -33.31 18.26 11.69
N PHE A 166 -33.17 17.79 10.45
CA PHE A 166 -33.22 18.61 9.25
C PHE A 166 -34.17 18.02 8.21
N GLY A 167 -34.91 18.90 7.52
CA GLY A 167 -35.61 18.57 6.28
C GLY A 167 -34.71 18.83 5.06
N VAL A 168 -34.81 17.97 4.06
CA VAL A 168 -34.14 18.16 2.76
C VAL A 168 -34.99 19.07 1.86
N ASP A 169 -34.51 20.29 1.61
CA ASP A 169 -35.21 21.25 0.75
C ASP A 169 -34.99 20.94 -0.74
N ALA A 170 -33.74 20.65 -1.10
CA ALA A 170 -33.36 20.38 -2.48
C ALA A 170 -32.17 19.43 -2.55
N VAL A 171 -32.18 18.61 -3.60
CA VAL A 171 -31.09 17.70 -3.96
C VAL A 171 -30.55 18.18 -5.30
N THR A 172 -29.33 18.71 -5.30
CA THR A 172 -28.62 19.13 -6.53
C THR A 172 -27.48 18.17 -6.83
N ASN A 173 -26.79 18.34 -7.96
CA ASN A 173 -25.65 17.50 -8.30
C ASN A 173 -24.53 17.67 -7.25
N GLY A 174 -24.30 16.63 -6.44
CA GLY A 174 -23.27 16.60 -5.38
C GLY A 174 -23.61 17.29 -4.05
N ALA A 175 -24.77 17.94 -3.90
CA ALA A 175 -25.09 18.69 -2.67
C ALA A 175 -26.55 18.59 -2.24
N LEU A 176 -26.77 18.81 -0.94
CA LEU A 176 -28.06 18.89 -0.27
C LEU A 176 -28.24 20.27 0.32
N SER A 177 -29.39 20.88 0.06
CA SER A 177 -29.86 22.06 0.78
C SER A 177 -30.81 21.58 1.88
N LEU A 178 -30.58 22.06 3.10
CA LEU A 178 -31.24 21.61 4.31
C LEU A 178 -31.83 22.79 5.06
N SER A 179 -32.91 22.55 5.78
CA SER A 179 -33.47 23.48 6.77
C SER A 179 -33.70 22.75 8.09
N GLY A 180 -33.39 23.43 9.19
CA GLY A 180 -33.69 22.91 10.53
C GLY A 180 -35.17 22.62 10.69
N ALA A 181 -35.52 21.48 11.29
CA ALA A 181 -36.91 21.11 11.56
C ALA A 181 -37.58 22.12 12.50
N THR A 182 -36.79 22.73 13.38
CA THR A 182 -37.17 23.86 14.25
C THR A 182 -36.11 24.97 14.19
N ALA A 183 -36.41 26.12 14.81
CA ALA A 183 -35.45 27.22 14.93
C ALA A 183 -34.24 26.88 15.83
N ASP A 184 -34.33 25.81 16.62
CA ASP A 184 -33.25 25.32 17.48
C ASP A 184 -32.44 24.18 16.81
N ASP A 185 -32.89 23.66 15.67
CA ASP A 185 -32.15 22.70 14.86
C ASP A 185 -31.21 23.45 13.90
N ALA A 186 -29.97 23.67 14.32
CA ALA A 186 -28.99 24.39 13.52
C ALA A 186 -27.64 23.67 13.43
N ILE A 187 -27.03 23.72 12.25
CA ILE A 187 -25.61 23.39 12.04
C ILE A 187 -24.83 24.68 12.28
N CYS A 188 -23.82 24.66 13.13
CA CYS A 188 -22.98 25.83 13.43
C CYS A 188 -21.55 25.63 12.91
N ALA A 189 -20.65 26.58 13.17
CA ALA A 189 -19.22 26.49 12.84
C ALA A 189 -18.65 25.14 13.32
N GLY A 190 -17.51 24.58 12.93
CA GLY A 190 -17.01 23.29 13.51
C GLY A 190 -17.92 22.02 13.48
N ASP A 191 -19.17 22.09 13.04
CA ASP A 191 -19.95 20.95 12.50
C ASP A 191 -19.52 20.63 11.10
N THR A 192 -18.83 21.56 10.45
CA THR A 192 -18.20 21.31 9.16
C THR A 192 -17.44 19.99 9.26
N GLY A 193 -17.78 19.07 8.36
CA GLY A 193 -17.30 17.70 8.33
C GLY A 193 -18.15 16.65 9.06
N GLY A 194 -19.11 17.07 9.89
CA GLY A 194 -19.97 16.18 10.66
C GLY A 194 -20.98 15.40 9.80
N PRO A 195 -21.42 14.22 10.27
CA PRO A 195 -22.32 13.36 9.51
C PRO A 195 -23.74 13.94 9.39
N LEU A 196 -24.33 13.73 8.21
CA LEU A 196 -25.77 13.83 7.95
C LEU A 196 -26.32 12.42 7.70
N LEU A 197 -27.32 12.04 8.48
CA LEU A 197 -27.69 10.64 8.71
C LEU A 197 -29.16 10.39 8.41
N ARG A 198 -29.42 9.26 7.72
CA ARG A 198 -30.75 8.66 7.62
C ARG A 198 -30.91 7.63 8.73
N GLN A 199 -32.00 7.70 9.48
CA GLN A 199 -32.33 6.67 10.45
C GLN A 199 -33.00 5.49 9.74
N THR A 200 -32.48 4.28 9.94
CA THR A 200 -33.05 3.06 9.34
C THR A 200 -34.23 2.54 10.16
N SER A 201 -35.08 1.72 9.54
CA SER A 201 -36.23 1.10 10.20
C SER A 201 -35.83 0.20 11.38
N GLY A 202 -34.61 -0.33 11.38
CA GLY A 202 -34.03 -1.10 12.48
C GLY A 202 -33.45 -0.26 13.63
N GLY A 203 -33.52 1.08 13.55
CA GLY A 203 -33.02 1.99 14.58
C GLY A 203 -31.54 2.39 14.45
N GLY A 204 -30.83 1.88 13.43
CA GLY A 204 -29.46 2.30 13.10
C GLY A 204 -29.42 3.56 12.23
N PHE A 205 -28.22 3.94 11.80
CA PHE A 205 -28.00 5.08 10.90
C PHE A 205 -27.22 4.68 9.65
N GLU A 206 -27.51 5.36 8.55
CA GLU A 206 -26.71 5.37 7.33
C GLU A 206 -26.28 6.80 6.99
N LEU A 207 -25.05 6.97 6.50
CA LEU A 207 -24.47 8.26 6.11
C LEU A 207 -24.94 8.66 4.70
N VAL A 208 -25.66 9.79 4.62
CA VAL A 208 -26.16 10.34 3.34
C VAL A 208 -25.41 11.59 2.90
N GLY A 209 -24.71 12.27 3.82
CA GLY A 209 -23.89 13.42 3.49
C GLY A 209 -22.96 13.87 4.60
N ILE A 210 -22.12 14.85 4.27
CA ILE A 210 -21.19 15.53 5.17
C ILE A 210 -21.53 17.01 5.20
N ASN A 211 -21.71 17.57 6.40
CA ASN A 211 -22.06 18.97 6.58
C ASN A 211 -20.90 19.87 6.15
N THR A 212 -21.17 20.93 5.37
CA THR A 212 -20.11 21.82 4.87
C THR A 212 -20.29 23.24 5.40
N ARG A 213 -21.44 23.86 5.11
CA ARG A 213 -21.71 25.28 5.34
C ARG A 213 -23.10 25.46 5.92
N SER A 214 -23.30 26.55 6.66
CA SER A 214 -24.62 26.93 7.16
C SER A 214 -24.74 28.43 7.37
N TRP A 215 -25.98 28.90 7.52
CA TRP A 215 -26.29 30.30 7.83
C TRP A 215 -26.03 30.67 9.30
N GLN A 216 -25.79 29.70 10.19
CA GLN A 216 -25.51 29.92 11.62
C GLN A 216 -26.70 30.52 12.41
N GLY A 217 -27.94 30.46 11.90
CA GLY A 217 -29.09 30.91 12.67
C GLY A 217 -29.38 29.95 13.83
N GLY A 218 -29.52 30.49 15.05
CA GLY A 218 -29.68 29.67 16.27
C GLY A 218 -28.36 29.28 16.96
N CYS A 219 -27.21 29.67 16.40
CA CYS A 219 -25.88 29.38 16.95
C CYS A 219 -25.39 30.48 17.91
N PHE A 220 -24.57 30.11 18.90
CA PHE A 220 -23.99 31.06 19.85
C PHE A 220 -23.27 32.22 19.16
N GLY A 221 -23.59 33.45 19.56
CA GLY A 221 -22.95 34.66 19.05
C GLY A 221 -23.40 35.12 17.65
N SER A 222 -24.38 34.44 17.05
CA SER A 222 -24.96 34.80 15.75
C SER A 222 -26.29 35.56 15.93
N SER A 223 -26.49 36.62 15.14
CA SER A 223 -27.79 37.32 15.04
C SER A 223 -28.62 36.83 13.84
N GLU A 224 -28.12 35.88 13.06
CA GLU A 224 -28.84 35.29 11.94
C GLU A 224 -30.01 34.44 12.46
N THR A 225 -31.09 34.35 11.67
CA THR A 225 -32.28 33.56 12.02
C THR A 225 -32.50 32.38 11.08
N ARG A 226 -31.85 32.36 9.91
CA ARG A 226 -31.94 31.26 8.96
C ARG A 226 -31.14 30.05 9.47
N THR A 227 -31.80 28.91 9.64
CA THR A 227 -31.18 27.63 10.04
C THR A 227 -30.68 26.81 8.85
N GLY A 228 -30.78 27.36 7.63
CA GLY A 228 -30.43 26.63 6.41
C GLY A 228 -28.96 26.19 6.38
N ALA A 229 -28.71 25.01 5.84
CA ALA A 229 -27.39 24.41 5.73
C ALA A 229 -27.18 23.68 4.40
N VAL A 230 -25.92 23.40 4.09
CA VAL A 230 -25.49 22.67 2.91
C VAL A 230 -24.62 21.49 3.32
N ALA A 231 -24.94 20.32 2.81
CA ALA A 231 -24.12 19.12 2.95
C ALA A 231 -23.69 18.60 1.58
N THR A 232 -22.48 18.04 1.49
CA THR A 232 -22.04 17.29 0.31
C THR A 232 -22.60 15.88 0.40
N ARG A 233 -23.18 15.39 -0.70
CA ARG A 233 -23.76 14.05 -0.77
C ARG A 233 -22.69 12.97 -0.68
N THR A 234 -23.00 11.88 0.01
CA THR A 234 -22.15 10.67 0.06
C THR A 234 -22.90 9.42 -0.41
N ASP A 235 -24.20 9.53 -0.66
CA ASP A 235 -25.02 8.41 -1.12
C ASP A 235 -24.57 7.88 -2.48
N GLY A 236 -24.39 6.56 -2.57
CA GLY A 236 -23.90 5.89 -3.77
C GLY A 236 -22.45 6.20 -4.15
N MET A 237 -21.65 6.78 -3.25
CA MET A 237 -20.19 6.85 -3.38
C MET A 237 -19.55 5.63 -2.72
N HIS A 238 -18.42 5.18 -3.27
CA HIS A 238 -17.62 4.13 -2.66
C HIS A 238 -16.40 4.76 -2.00
N PHE A 239 -16.34 4.62 -0.67
CA PHE A 239 -15.18 4.93 0.14
C PHE A 239 -14.86 3.66 0.94
N GLY A 240 -13.69 3.10 0.73
CA GLY A 240 -13.28 1.81 1.29
C GLY A 240 -12.14 1.23 0.47
N SER A 241 -11.83 -0.04 0.67
CA SER A 241 -10.74 -0.72 -0.03
C SER A 241 -11.20 -1.61 -1.19
N ALA A 242 -12.50 -1.71 -1.50
CA ALA A 242 -12.98 -2.64 -2.52
C ALA A 242 -14.27 -2.23 -3.24
N LEU A 243 -14.47 -2.80 -4.42
CA LEU A 243 -15.70 -2.84 -5.20
C LEU A 243 -16.24 -4.28 -5.24
N ALA A 244 -17.47 -4.45 -4.78
CA ALA A 244 -18.23 -5.66 -5.00
C ALA A 244 -18.83 -5.67 -6.42
N ALA A 245 -19.23 -6.86 -6.88
CA ALA A 245 -19.93 -7.04 -8.15
C ALA A 245 -21.13 -6.09 -8.29
N GLY A 246 -21.21 -5.39 -9.41
CA GLY A 246 -22.23 -4.40 -9.74
C GLY A 246 -21.91 -2.96 -9.30
N GLN A 247 -20.83 -2.73 -8.56
CA GLN A 247 -20.45 -1.39 -8.08
C GLN A 247 -19.64 -0.60 -9.12
N THR A 248 -19.68 0.73 -9.00
CA THR A 248 -19.07 1.65 -9.96
C THR A 248 -18.36 2.79 -9.24
N LEU A 249 -17.08 3.01 -9.55
CA LEU A 249 -16.39 4.27 -9.23
C LEU A 249 -16.75 5.31 -10.28
N ARG A 250 -17.33 6.41 -9.84
CA ARG A 250 -17.55 7.60 -10.67
C ARG A 250 -16.33 8.50 -10.65
N ALA A 251 -16.27 9.45 -11.57
CA ALA A 251 -15.29 10.52 -11.53
C ALA A 251 -15.22 11.19 -10.12
N GLY A 252 -14.01 11.20 -9.56
CA GLY A 252 -13.67 11.65 -8.22
C GLY A 252 -13.71 10.56 -7.14
N ASP A 253 -14.36 9.41 -7.34
CA ASP A 253 -14.45 8.36 -6.33
C ASP A 253 -13.09 7.65 -6.14
N VAL A 254 -12.85 7.18 -4.91
CA VAL A 254 -11.54 6.68 -4.48
C VAL A 254 -11.69 5.42 -3.63
N LEU A 255 -10.90 4.38 -3.94
CA LEU A 255 -10.56 3.32 -3.00
C LEU A 255 -9.25 3.65 -2.30
N VAL A 256 -9.12 3.29 -1.03
CA VAL A 256 -7.98 3.64 -0.19
C VAL A 256 -7.48 2.42 0.57
N SER A 257 -6.17 2.38 0.80
CA SER A 257 -5.49 1.39 1.63
C SER A 257 -4.36 2.04 2.42
N ALA A 258 -3.57 1.22 3.13
CA ALA A 258 -2.47 1.73 3.92
C ALA A 258 -1.28 2.24 3.08
N SER A 259 -1.02 1.67 1.90
CA SER A 259 0.09 2.05 1.00
C SER A 259 -0.33 2.85 -0.25
N ALA A 260 -1.61 2.84 -0.64
CA ALA A 260 -2.02 3.47 -1.89
C ALA A 260 -3.49 3.93 -1.92
N ARG A 261 -3.86 4.56 -3.03
CA ARG A 261 -5.25 4.85 -3.41
C ARG A 261 -5.50 4.55 -4.88
N VAL A 262 -6.71 4.11 -5.20
CA VAL A 262 -7.21 3.99 -6.57
C VAL A 262 -8.25 5.07 -6.79
N ALA A 263 -8.02 5.98 -7.74
CA ALA A 263 -8.97 7.06 -8.03
C ALA A 263 -9.45 6.98 -9.48
N MET A 264 -10.77 7.03 -9.67
CA MET A 264 -11.32 7.32 -10.99
C MET A 264 -11.30 8.85 -11.18
N ARG A 265 -10.27 9.38 -11.82
CA ARG A 265 -10.01 10.82 -11.91
C ARG A 265 -11.03 11.54 -12.80
N ALA A 266 -11.17 12.86 -12.60
CA ALA A 266 -12.10 13.67 -13.39
C ALA A 266 -11.81 13.69 -14.91
N ASP A 267 -10.55 13.45 -15.30
CA ASP A 267 -10.11 13.34 -16.69
C ASP A 267 -10.52 12.01 -17.36
N GLY A 268 -11.12 11.09 -16.61
CA GLY A 268 -11.56 9.78 -17.09
C GLY A 268 -10.52 8.67 -16.96
N ASN A 269 -9.41 8.89 -16.24
CA ASN A 269 -8.40 7.86 -16.00
C ASN A 269 -8.59 7.18 -14.64
N LEU A 270 -8.52 5.85 -14.59
CA LEU A 270 -8.44 5.11 -13.33
C LEU A 270 -6.96 4.91 -12.98
N VAL A 271 -6.55 5.38 -11.79
CA VAL A 271 -5.13 5.47 -11.44
C VAL A 271 -4.86 4.96 -10.02
N VAL A 272 -3.88 4.07 -9.88
CA VAL A 272 -3.28 3.70 -8.60
C VAL A 272 -2.20 4.72 -8.27
N THR A 273 -2.25 5.32 -7.08
CA THR A 273 -1.27 6.30 -6.60
C THR A 273 -0.78 5.90 -5.21
N SER A 274 0.53 5.81 -5.03
CA SER A 274 1.14 5.48 -3.74
C SER A 274 0.95 6.59 -2.70
N VAL A 275 1.19 6.26 -1.43
CA VAL A 275 1.26 7.25 -0.34
C VAL A 275 2.38 8.27 -0.52
N ALA A 276 3.43 7.95 -1.31
CA ALA A 276 4.43 8.92 -1.77
C ALA A 276 3.89 9.93 -2.79
N GLY A 277 2.64 9.77 -3.25
CA GLY A 277 1.97 10.67 -4.18
C GLY A 277 2.30 10.41 -5.66
N LYS A 278 2.90 9.26 -5.98
CA LYS A 278 3.34 8.88 -7.32
C LYS A 278 2.33 7.92 -7.95
N ALA A 279 2.02 8.13 -9.24
CA ALA A 279 1.13 7.23 -9.96
C ALA A 279 1.92 5.98 -10.35
N LEU A 280 1.49 4.82 -9.84
CA LEU A 280 2.16 3.54 -10.07
C LEU A 280 1.57 2.79 -11.28
N TRP A 281 0.25 2.92 -11.49
CA TRP A 281 -0.45 2.26 -12.60
C TRP A 281 -1.63 3.10 -13.09
N SER A 282 -1.97 3.02 -14.38
CA SER A 282 -3.22 3.62 -14.89
C SER A 282 -3.83 2.88 -16.09
N THR A 283 -5.13 3.07 -16.30
CA THR A 283 -5.84 2.54 -17.49
C THR A 283 -5.49 3.27 -18.79
N GLY A 284 -4.78 4.40 -18.73
CA GLY A 284 -4.42 5.20 -19.90
C GLY A 284 -5.62 5.88 -20.59
N THR A 285 -6.73 6.05 -19.88
CA THR A 285 -8.01 6.53 -20.45
C THR A 285 -8.25 8.02 -20.25
N ALA A 286 -7.21 8.79 -19.89
CA ALA A 286 -7.30 10.24 -19.72
C ALA A 286 -7.79 10.95 -20.99
N GLY A 287 -8.55 12.04 -20.81
CA GLY A 287 -9.20 12.78 -21.90
C GLY A 287 -10.68 12.40 -22.10
N ASN A 288 -11.19 11.43 -21.34
CA ASN A 288 -12.58 10.96 -21.38
C ASN A 288 -13.34 11.43 -20.13
N ALA A 289 -13.46 12.75 -19.95
CA ALA A 289 -14.07 13.34 -18.77
C ALA A 289 -15.47 12.76 -18.48
N GLY A 290 -15.70 12.37 -17.22
CA GLY A 290 -16.94 11.73 -16.78
C GLY A 290 -17.00 10.22 -17.02
N ALA A 291 -15.93 9.59 -17.51
CA ALA A 291 -15.82 8.13 -17.54
C ALA A 291 -15.99 7.52 -16.14
N THR A 292 -16.39 6.25 -16.11
CA THR A 292 -16.61 5.49 -14.86
C THR A 292 -15.93 4.13 -14.93
N ALA A 293 -15.51 3.60 -13.78
CA ALA A 293 -14.99 2.24 -13.66
C ALA A 293 -16.03 1.35 -12.97
N HIS A 294 -16.55 0.36 -13.69
CA HIS A 294 -17.60 -0.55 -13.22
C HIS A 294 -17.06 -1.96 -13.06
N PHE A 295 -17.23 -2.56 -11.89
CA PHE A 295 -16.94 -3.97 -11.66
C PHE A 295 -18.21 -4.78 -11.91
N GLY A 296 -18.28 -5.47 -13.04
CA GLY A 296 -19.48 -6.18 -13.50
C GLY A 296 -19.80 -7.43 -12.66
N ALA A 297 -21.03 -7.92 -12.78
CA ALA A 297 -21.44 -9.17 -12.14
C ALA A 297 -20.74 -10.41 -12.71
N ASP A 298 -20.20 -10.30 -13.92
CA ASP A 298 -19.30 -11.26 -14.57
C ASP A 298 -17.89 -11.26 -13.97
N GLY A 299 -17.57 -10.27 -13.13
CA GLY A 299 -16.26 -10.10 -12.50
C GLY A 299 -15.20 -9.48 -13.41
N ASN A 300 -15.63 -8.71 -14.42
CA ASN A 300 -14.75 -7.90 -15.25
C ASN A 300 -14.77 -6.43 -14.76
N LEU A 301 -13.60 -5.82 -14.58
CA LEU A 301 -13.51 -4.39 -14.28
C LEU A 301 -13.40 -3.62 -15.60
N VAL A 302 -14.33 -2.69 -15.85
CA VAL A 302 -14.43 -2.00 -17.13
C VAL A 302 -14.49 -0.48 -16.92
N VAL A 303 -13.59 0.25 -17.59
CA VAL A 303 -13.72 1.71 -17.71
C VAL A 303 -14.53 2.05 -18.95
N ARG A 304 -15.61 2.80 -18.78
CA ARG A 304 -16.51 3.23 -19.86
C ARG A 304 -16.58 4.74 -19.94
N ASP A 305 -16.84 5.25 -21.14
CA ASP A 305 -17.12 6.66 -21.38
C ASP A 305 -18.32 7.17 -20.57
N ALA A 306 -18.52 8.49 -20.53
CA ALA A 306 -19.59 9.11 -19.75
C ALA A 306 -21.01 8.66 -20.19
N ALA A 307 -21.17 8.24 -21.45
CA ALA A 307 -22.44 7.70 -21.96
C ALA A 307 -22.65 6.22 -21.60
N GLY A 308 -21.63 5.52 -21.12
CA GLY A 308 -21.65 4.08 -20.82
C GLY A 308 -21.66 3.19 -22.06
N THR A 309 -21.44 3.75 -23.25
CA THR A 309 -21.58 3.07 -24.55
C THR A 309 -20.27 2.51 -25.07
N THR A 310 -19.14 3.13 -24.73
CA THR A 310 -17.81 2.74 -25.23
C THR A 310 -16.96 2.23 -24.09
N THR A 311 -16.46 1.00 -24.23
CA THR A 311 -15.41 0.46 -23.34
C THR A 311 -14.08 1.12 -23.71
N LEU A 312 -13.50 1.85 -22.78
CA LEU A 312 -12.19 2.51 -22.93
C LEU A 312 -11.05 1.59 -22.48
N TRP A 313 -11.29 0.79 -21.43
CA TRP A 313 -10.37 -0.21 -20.90
C TRP A 313 -11.14 -1.33 -20.20
N GLN A 314 -10.57 -2.54 -20.12
CA GLN A 314 -11.10 -3.64 -19.32
C GLN A 314 -10.00 -4.57 -18.81
N SER A 315 -10.19 -5.20 -17.65
CA SER A 315 -9.27 -6.19 -17.09
C SER A 315 -9.28 -7.52 -17.85
N GLY A 316 -10.39 -7.85 -18.52
CA GLY A 316 -10.55 -9.11 -19.25
C GLY A 316 -10.79 -10.32 -18.33
N THR A 317 -11.11 -10.08 -17.06
CA THR A 317 -11.32 -11.12 -16.05
C THR A 317 -12.76 -11.67 -16.06
N GLY A 318 -12.92 -12.89 -15.54
CA GLY A 318 -14.21 -13.58 -15.38
C GLY A 318 -14.48 -13.99 -13.92
N ALA A 319 -14.28 -13.07 -12.98
CA ALA A 319 -14.34 -13.31 -11.53
C ALA A 319 -15.77 -13.20 -10.95
N ALA A 320 -16.74 -13.91 -11.52
CA ALA A 320 -18.14 -13.79 -11.10
C ALA A 320 -18.29 -14.09 -9.59
N GLY A 321 -19.00 -13.20 -8.86
CA GLY A 321 -19.12 -13.26 -7.40
C GLY A 321 -17.88 -12.82 -6.63
N GLY A 322 -16.84 -12.36 -7.33
CA GLY A 322 -15.61 -11.82 -6.78
C GLY A 322 -15.69 -10.34 -6.39
N ARG A 323 -14.52 -9.71 -6.24
CA ARG A 323 -14.35 -8.29 -5.92
C ARG A 323 -13.08 -7.72 -6.53
N ALA A 324 -13.08 -6.43 -6.86
CA ALA A 324 -11.85 -5.67 -7.10
C ALA A 324 -11.46 -4.97 -5.79
N ALA A 325 -10.22 -5.11 -5.32
CA ALA A 325 -9.80 -4.61 -4.02
C ALA A 325 -8.39 -4.02 -4.07
N LEU A 326 -8.18 -2.91 -3.36
CA LEU A 326 -6.88 -2.33 -3.09
C LEU A 326 -6.38 -2.89 -1.76
N LEU A 327 -5.28 -3.63 -1.80
CA LEU A 327 -4.67 -4.25 -0.63
C LEU A 327 -3.84 -3.23 0.15
N ASP A 328 -3.55 -3.51 1.41
CA ASP A 328 -2.72 -2.65 2.25
C ASP A 328 -1.26 -2.60 1.77
N SER A 329 -0.79 -3.63 1.04
CA SER A 329 0.47 -3.59 0.27
C SER A 329 0.52 -2.53 -0.82
N GLY A 330 -0.63 -2.02 -1.25
CA GLY A 330 -0.76 -1.00 -2.30
C GLY A 330 -1.19 -1.57 -3.64
N ASP A 331 -1.25 -2.89 -3.77
CA ASP A 331 -1.66 -3.54 -5.02
C ASP A 331 -3.18 -3.55 -5.21
N PHE A 332 -3.64 -3.18 -6.40
CA PHE A 332 -5.04 -3.28 -6.81
C PHE A 332 -5.29 -4.57 -7.56
N VAL A 333 -6.08 -5.46 -6.96
CA VAL A 333 -6.32 -6.83 -7.43
C VAL A 333 -7.78 -7.07 -7.77
N ILE A 334 -8.04 -8.03 -8.67
CA ILE A 334 -9.34 -8.66 -8.83
C ILE A 334 -9.24 -10.08 -8.30
N ARG A 335 -10.09 -10.42 -7.33
CA ARG A 335 -10.19 -11.74 -6.75
C ARG A 335 -11.50 -12.41 -7.09
N ASP A 336 -11.46 -13.70 -7.37
CA ASP A 336 -12.67 -14.50 -7.57
C ASP A 336 -13.40 -14.81 -6.25
N ALA A 337 -14.52 -15.53 -6.34
CA ALA A 337 -15.33 -15.88 -5.17
C ALA A 337 -14.62 -16.81 -4.16
N SER A 338 -13.53 -17.48 -4.56
CA SER A 338 -12.69 -18.28 -3.66
C SER A 338 -11.64 -17.46 -2.92
N GLY A 339 -11.41 -16.21 -3.36
CA GLY A 339 -10.40 -15.30 -2.82
C GLY A 339 -9.08 -15.31 -3.61
N ALA A 340 -8.96 -16.12 -4.66
CA ALA A 340 -7.79 -16.18 -5.53
C ALA A 340 -7.68 -14.93 -6.42
N ALA A 341 -6.50 -14.33 -6.50
CA ALA A 341 -6.21 -13.27 -7.47
C ALA A 341 -6.23 -13.80 -8.91
N VAL A 342 -6.93 -13.09 -9.79
CA VAL A 342 -7.02 -13.38 -11.23
C VAL A 342 -6.53 -12.23 -12.11
N TRP A 343 -6.21 -11.09 -11.49
CA TRP A 343 -5.59 -9.93 -12.11
C TRP A 343 -5.01 -9.04 -10.99
N SER A 344 -3.90 -8.38 -11.28
CA SER A 344 -3.22 -7.46 -10.39
C SER A 344 -2.70 -6.25 -11.18
N SER A 345 -2.59 -5.12 -10.50
CA SER A 345 -1.90 -3.93 -11.01
C SER A 345 -0.38 -4.01 -10.82
N ASN A 346 0.09 -4.97 -10.04
CA ASN A 346 1.47 -5.20 -9.60
C ASN A 346 2.14 -3.95 -9.04
N THR A 347 1.44 -3.26 -8.13
CA THR A 347 1.88 -1.97 -7.57
C THR A 347 2.31 -2.04 -6.10
N ALA A 348 2.47 -3.24 -5.55
CA ALA A 348 3.00 -3.41 -4.20
C ALA A 348 4.46 -2.94 -4.14
N VAL A 349 4.79 -2.11 -3.15
CA VAL A 349 6.17 -1.61 -2.97
C VAL A 349 6.96 -2.62 -2.15
N ARG A 350 7.97 -3.24 -2.76
CA ARG A 350 8.82 -4.22 -2.09
C ARG A 350 9.75 -3.55 -1.10
N GLY A 351 9.94 -4.14 0.07
CA GLY A 351 10.98 -3.71 1.00
C GLY A 351 10.72 -2.37 1.72
N ASP A 352 9.50 -1.84 1.69
CA ASP A 352 9.12 -0.60 2.40
C ASP A 352 8.85 -0.88 3.89
N LEU A 353 9.81 -0.68 4.79
CA LEU A 353 9.62 -0.96 6.23
C LEU A 353 8.94 0.21 6.96
N ASP A 354 9.33 1.44 6.62
CA ASP A 354 8.81 2.63 7.27
C ASP A 354 7.46 3.12 6.70
N HIS A 355 7.02 2.52 5.59
CA HIS A 355 5.72 2.68 4.93
C HIS A 355 5.55 4.06 4.31
N ASP A 356 6.63 4.55 3.70
CA ASP A 356 6.67 5.87 3.08
C ASP A 356 6.39 5.85 1.56
N GLY A 357 6.09 4.66 1.02
CA GLY A 357 5.78 4.39 -0.38
C GLY A 357 7.03 4.26 -1.26
N ARG A 358 8.18 3.94 -0.68
CA ARG A 358 9.45 3.65 -1.35
C ARG A 358 10.09 2.41 -0.75
N SER A 359 10.85 1.67 -1.54
CA SER A 359 11.65 0.58 -1.04
C SER A 359 12.76 1.07 -0.10
N ASP A 360 13.07 0.27 0.92
CA ASP A 360 14.22 0.47 1.80
C ASP A 360 15.31 -0.59 1.55
N MET A 361 16.55 -0.27 1.91
CA MET A 361 17.62 -1.27 1.95
C MET A 361 17.80 -1.81 3.36
N SER A 362 17.56 -3.11 3.55
CA SER A 362 17.77 -3.78 4.84
C SER A 362 19.00 -4.69 4.83
N ALA A 363 19.87 -4.52 5.81
CA ALA A 363 21.12 -5.24 5.96
C ALA A 363 21.26 -5.86 7.35
N TRP A 364 21.64 -7.13 7.38
CA TRP A 364 22.00 -7.86 8.59
C TRP A 364 23.46 -7.62 8.95
N TYR A 365 23.74 -7.37 10.22
CA TYR A 365 25.08 -7.12 10.73
C TYR A 365 25.42 -8.11 11.85
N VAL A 366 26.54 -8.81 11.70
CA VAL A 366 27.04 -9.79 12.67
C VAL A 366 28.15 -9.17 13.52
N PHE A 367 27.94 -9.07 14.83
CA PHE A 367 28.95 -8.49 15.70
C PHE A 367 29.91 -9.55 16.28
N PRO A 368 31.18 -9.18 16.57
CA PRO A 368 32.16 -10.10 17.16
C PRO A 368 31.74 -10.73 18.50
N GLN A 369 30.94 -10.03 19.30
CA GLN A 369 30.43 -10.53 20.58
C GLN A 369 29.29 -11.56 20.42
N GLY A 370 28.89 -11.91 19.19
CA GLY A 370 27.86 -12.90 18.91
C GLY A 370 26.42 -12.39 18.98
N THR A 371 26.21 -11.08 19.06
CA THR A 371 24.91 -10.46 18.76
C THR A 371 24.82 -10.12 17.29
N ASP A 372 23.60 -9.93 16.79
CA ASP A 372 23.30 -9.45 15.44
C ASP A 372 22.39 -8.23 15.51
N ALA A 373 22.31 -7.49 14.40
CA ALA A 373 21.32 -6.45 14.20
C ALA A 373 20.86 -6.41 12.75
N THR A 374 19.70 -5.82 12.51
CA THR A 374 19.35 -5.32 11.19
C THR A 374 19.51 -3.80 11.16
N TYR A 375 19.96 -3.28 10.04
CA TYR A 375 20.05 -1.87 9.74
C TYR A 375 19.27 -1.59 8.46
N THR A 376 18.39 -0.61 8.52
CA THR A 376 17.56 -0.20 7.38
C THR A 376 17.92 1.21 6.97
N PHE A 377 18.06 1.43 5.67
CA PHE A 377 18.38 2.71 5.04
C PHE A 377 17.20 3.10 4.15
N SER A 378 16.41 4.07 4.59
CA SER A 378 15.17 4.41 3.88
C SER A 378 15.41 5.11 2.56
N GLY A 379 14.58 4.82 1.56
CA GLY A 379 14.54 5.54 0.29
C GLY A 379 14.22 7.03 0.45
N LYS A 380 14.57 7.84 -0.55
CA LYS A 380 14.20 9.26 -0.60
C LYS A 380 13.61 9.61 -1.96
N PRO A 381 12.81 10.69 -2.07
CA PRO A 381 12.19 11.09 -3.34
C PRO A 381 13.15 11.36 -4.51
N ASP A 382 14.43 11.59 -4.25
CA ASP A 382 15.46 11.79 -5.28
C ASP A 382 16.20 10.49 -5.66
N GLY A 383 15.83 9.35 -5.03
CA GLY A 383 16.47 8.05 -5.18
C GLY A 383 17.71 7.84 -4.30
N SER A 384 18.17 8.85 -3.55
CA SER A 384 19.22 8.65 -2.54
C SER A 384 18.65 7.99 -1.27
N LEU A 385 19.52 7.67 -0.29
CA LEU A 385 19.11 6.98 0.94
C LEU A 385 19.24 7.90 2.15
N SER A 386 18.46 7.63 3.19
CA SER A 386 18.61 8.24 4.51
C SER A 386 19.80 7.64 5.27
N GLY A 387 20.10 8.19 6.46
CA GLY A 387 21.02 7.53 7.39
C GLY A 387 20.39 6.24 7.92
N TYR A 388 21.20 5.28 8.36
CA TYR A 388 20.64 4.02 8.84
C TYR A 388 19.91 4.16 10.17
N ARG A 389 18.87 3.34 10.32
CA ARG A 389 18.25 3.00 11.61
C ARG A 389 18.62 1.57 11.97
N LYS A 390 18.95 1.33 13.25
CA LYS A 390 19.01 -0.05 13.77
C LYS A 390 17.58 -0.54 13.99
N THR A 391 17.15 -1.55 13.23
CA THR A 391 15.75 -1.98 13.17
C THR A 391 15.48 -3.28 13.94
N TYR A 392 16.51 -4.03 14.32
CA TYR A 392 16.42 -5.19 15.19
C TYR A 392 17.75 -5.40 15.94
N THR A 393 17.73 -6.10 17.07
CA THR A 393 18.93 -6.55 17.78
C THR A 393 18.66 -7.92 18.40
N SER A 394 19.54 -8.88 18.16
CA SER A 394 19.43 -10.22 18.73
C SER A 394 20.15 -10.33 20.08
N ALA A 395 19.75 -11.34 20.86
CA ALA A 395 20.54 -11.78 22.01
C ALA A 395 21.81 -12.50 21.54
N VAL A 396 22.83 -12.54 22.41
CA VAL A 396 24.09 -13.26 22.13
C VAL A 396 23.81 -14.73 21.84
N GLY A 397 24.36 -15.24 20.72
CA GLY A 397 24.27 -16.65 20.33
C GLY A 397 22.89 -17.08 19.83
N GLN A 398 21.97 -16.14 19.59
CA GLN A 398 20.66 -16.43 19.05
C GLN A 398 20.75 -16.98 17.61
N TRP A 399 21.61 -16.39 16.79
CA TRP A 399 21.78 -16.76 15.39
C TRP A 399 23.19 -17.31 15.11
N GLY A 400 23.24 -18.39 14.32
CA GLY A 400 24.47 -18.90 13.71
C GLY A 400 24.50 -18.48 12.25
N ASN A 401 25.20 -17.39 11.94
CA ASN A 401 25.18 -16.74 10.61
C ASN A 401 25.56 -17.71 9.47
N GLU A 402 26.51 -18.60 9.72
CA GLU A 402 26.97 -19.64 8.79
C GLU A 402 25.92 -20.72 8.48
N HIS A 403 24.88 -20.83 9.31
CA HIS A 403 23.77 -21.77 9.16
C HIS A 403 22.43 -21.06 8.88
N MET A 404 22.48 -19.77 8.53
CA MET A 404 21.29 -18.94 8.38
C MET A 404 21.09 -18.45 6.94
N LYS A 405 19.85 -18.52 6.47
CA LYS A 405 19.39 -17.92 5.21
C LYS A 405 18.29 -16.90 5.51
N ARG A 406 18.26 -15.79 4.76
CA ARG A 406 17.41 -14.62 5.03
C ARG A 406 16.74 -14.16 3.75
N ALA A 407 15.57 -13.54 3.89
CA ALA A 407 14.92 -12.72 2.87
C ALA A 407 13.97 -11.73 3.53
N THR A 408 13.57 -10.71 2.80
CA THR A 408 12.45 -9.83 3.14
C THR A 408 11.18 -10.26 2.38
N GLY A 409 10.03 -9.89 2.91
CA GLY A 409 8.72 -10.03 2.28
C GLY A 409 7.64 -9.38 3.15
N ASP A 410 6.42 -9.21 2.67
CA ASP A 410 5.25 -8.77 3.45
C ASP A 410 4.40 -10.00 3.83
N PHE A 411 4.78 -10.70 4.91
CA PHE A 411 4.15 -11.97 5.28
C PHE A 411 2.78 -11.78 5.95
N ASN A 412 2.44 -10.58 6.44
CA ASN A 412 1.15 -10.29 7.06
C ASN A 412 0.22 -9.43 6.17
N GLY A 413 0.69 -8.96 5.02
CA GLY A 413 -0.07 -8.17 4.05
C GLY A 413 -0.38 -6.75 4.52
N ASP A 414 0.38 -6.21 5.48
CA ASP A 414 0.14 -4.87 6.02
C ASP A 414 0.83 -3.75 5.22
N GLY A 415 1.54 -4.13 4.16
CA GLY A 415 2.31 -3.26 3.30
C GLY A 415 3.64 -2.81 3.86
N ARG A 416 4.08 -3.37 4.99
CA ARG A 416 5.44 -3.20 5.51
C ARG A 416 6.29 -4.39 5.15
N ALA A 417 7.56 -4.12 4.88
CA ALA A 417 8.53 -5.19 4.80
C ALA A 417 8.72 -5.85 6.16
N ASP A 418 8.53 -7.15 6.20
CA ASP A 418 8.96 -8.06 7.25
C ASP A 418 10.32 -8.67 6.88
N PHE A 419 10.86 -9.51 7.78
CA PHE A 419 11.90 -10.44 7.38
C PHE A 419 11.64 -11.86 7.84
N MET A 420 12.19 -12.78 7.07
CA MET A 420 12.34 -14.17 7.44
C MET A 420 13.80 -14.56 7.67
N ALA A 421 14.00 -15.50 8.59
CA ALA A 421 15.28 -16.16 8.81
C ALA A 421 15.05 -17.68 8.96
N ILE A 422 15.72 -18.47 8.13
CA ILE A 422 15.82 -19.91 8.31
C ILE A 422 17.18 -20.24 8.92
N GLN A 423 17.18 -21.01 10.00
CA GLN A 423 18.39 -21.44 10.70
C GLN A 423 18.44 -22.97 10.82
N GLY A 424 19.59 -23.56 10.47
CA GLY A 424 19.93 -24.93 10.79
C GLY A 424 20.62 -25.08 12.14
N TYR A 425 20.44 -26.22 12.79
CA TYR A 425 21.03 -26.54 14.09
C TYR A 425 21.87 -27.82 14.02
N GLY A 426 22.76 -28.02 15.00
CA GLY A 426 23.68 -29.17 15.04
C GLY A 426 23.02 -30.56 15.13
N ASP A 427 21.73 -30.61 15.47
CA ASP A 427 20.90 -31.84 15.47
C ASP A 427 20.14 -32.07 14.15
N SER A 428 20.52 -31.33 13.11
CA SER A 428 19.87 -31.29 11.79
C SER A 428 18.44 -30.75 11.79
N SER A 429 17.95 -30.19 12.91
CA SER A 429 16.70 -29.43 12.88
C SER A 429 16.87 -28.14 12.09
N VAL A 430 15.77 -27.68 11.48
CA VAL A 430 15.70 -26.41 10.77
C VAL A 430 14.50 -25.63 11.30
N LYS A 431 14.65 -24.34 11.56
CA LYS A 431 13.55 -23.48 12.00
C LYS A 431 13.46 -22.26 11.09
N LEU A 432 12.24 -21.88 10.75
CA LEU A 432 11.90 -20.63 10.08
C LEU A 432 11.32 -19.69 11.12
N PHE A 433 11.84 -18.47 11.15
CA PHE A 433 11.34 -17.37 11.95
C PHE A 433 10.91 -16.22 11.04
N ILE A 434 9.83 -15.54 11.42
CA ILE A 434 9.35 -14.32 10.78
C ILE A 434 9.29 -13.23 11.84
N ALA A 435 9.81 -12.05 11.50
CA ALA A 435 9.72 -10.85 12.32
C ALA A 435 8.94 -9.79 11.56
N LEU A 436 7.82 -9.38 12.15
CA LEU A 436 6.92 -8.42 11.52
C LEU A 436 7.46 -7.00 11.60
N GLY A 437 7.31 -6.24 10.53
CA GLY A 437 7.50 -4.80 10.51
C GLY A 437 6.52 -4.12 11.46
N LYS A 438 6.96 -3.02 12.09
CA LYS A 438 6.12 -2.22 13.00
C LYS A 438 5.95 -0.81 12.46
N ALA A 439 4.85 -0.18 12.86
CA ALA A 439 4.55 1.21 12.54
C ALA A 439 5.64 2.22 12.96
N ASP A 440 6.54 1.85 13.88
CA ASP A 440 7.68 2.68 14.27
C ASP A 440 8.89 2.57 13.32
N GLY A 441 8.82 1.76 12.25
CA GLY A 441 9.92 1.52 11.30
C GLY A 441 11.01 0.59 11.86
N THR A 442 10.64 -0.34 12.73
CA THR A 442 11.53 -1.40 13.27
C THR A 442 10.84 -2.75 13.24
N TYR A 443 11.57 -3.84 13.47
CA TYR A 443 10.99 -5.18 13.50
C TYR A 443 10.57 -5.59 14.92
N GLY A 444 9.51 -6.40 15.01
CA GLY A 444 9.16 -7.13 16.23
C GLY A 444 10.15 -8.25 16.54
N GLU A 445 9.91 -8.95 17.65
CA GLU A 445 10.71 -10.14 17.96
C GLU A 445 10.40 -11.27 16.97
N PRO A 446 11.42 -11.94 16.39
CA PRO A 446 11.22 -13.04 15.45
C PRO A 446 10.44 -14.19 16.09
N ALA A 447 9.26 -14.50 15.54
CA ALA A 447 8.42 -15.60 15.96
C ALA A 447 8.71 -16.85 15.11
N LYS A 448 8.76 -18.03 15.73
CA LYS A 448 8.94 -19.29 15.00
C LYS A 448 7.69 -19.59 14.19
N ALA A 449 7.81 -19.54 12.86
CA ALA A 449 6.71 -19.76 11.93
C ALA A 449 6.61 -21.22 11.46
N TRP A 450 7.75 -21.94 11.38
CA TRP A 450 7.78 -23.34 10.98
C TRP A 450 9.03 -24.06 11.51
N GLU A 451 8.97 -25.39 11.62
CA GLU A 451 10.13 -26.20 12.01
C GLU A 451 10.15 -27.58 11.37
N VAL A 452 11.37 -28.07 11.18
CA VAL A 452 11.72 -29.44 10.87
C VAL A 452 12.34 -30.04 12.12
N VAL A 453 11.80 -31.16 12.58
CA VAL A 453 12.29 -31.87 13.76
C VAL A 453 13.71 -32.42 13.54
N PRO A 454 14.46 -32.70 14.63
CA PRO A 454 15.82 -33.25 14.52
C PRO A 454 15.91 -34.55 13.70
N ASN A 455 17.08 -34.79 13.09
CA ASN A 455 17.39 -35.98 12.27
C ASN A 455 16.50 -36.18 11.04
N HIS A 456 15.89 -35.11 10.51
CA HIS A 456 15.15 -35.17 9.25
C HIS A 456 16.11 -35.26 8.05
N VAL A 457 15.75 -36.03 7.02
CA VAL A 457 16.62 -36.28 5.85
C VAL A 457 16.22 -35.49 4.60
N THR A 458 15.04 -34.87 4.58
CA THR A 458 14.57 -34.10 3.43
C THR A 458 14.95 -32.63 3.53
N PHE A 459 14.97 -32.03 4.71
CA PHE A 459 15.17 -30.59 4.87
C PHE A 459 16.37 -30.34 5.77
N HIS A 460 17.33 -29.57 5.30
CA HIS A 460 18.53 -29.14 6.02
C HIS A 460 19.07 -27.89 5.34
N GLU A 461 19.59 -26.94 6.12
CA GLU A 461 20.05 -25.64 5.65
C GLU A 461 21.12 -25.73 4.54
N SER A 462 21.99 -26.75 4.60
CA SER A 462 23.08 -26.96 3.63
C SER A 462 22.64 -27.38 2.22
N TYR A 463 21.38 -27.76 1.99
CA TYR A 463 20.89 -28.19 0.68
C TYR A 463 19.46 -27.75 0.36
N MET A 464 18.96 -26.75 1.07
CA MET A 464 17.71 -26.05 0.76
C MET A 464 17.97 -24.58 0.46
N THR A 465 17.22 -23.96 -0.43
CA THR A 465 17.27 -22.51 -0.71
C THR A 465 15.87 -21.94 -0.55
N PRO A 466 15.63 -21.13 0.50
CA PRO A 466 14.36 -20.47 0.68
C PRO A 466 14.30 -19.17 -0.12
N LEU A 467 13.10 -18.85 -0.60
CA LEU A 467 12.75 -17.68 -1.39
C LEU A 467 11.44 -17.12 -0.83
N ALA A 468 11.24 -15.81 -0.93
CA ALA A 468 10.02 -15.14 -0.49
C ALA A 468 9.30 -14.51 -1.70
N GLY A 469 7.97 -14.47 -1.64
CA GLY A 469 7.09 -13.87 -2.63
C GLY A 469 5.65 -14.40 -2.52
N ASP A 470 4.66 -13.68 -3.03
CA ASP A 470 3.26 -14.10 -3.01
C ASP A 470 2.99 -15.17 -4.09
N PHE A 471 3.34 -16.42 -3.79
CA PHE A 471 3.23 -17.51 -4.74
C PHE A 471 1.79 -17.97 -4.98
N ASN A 472 0.82 -17.53 -4.18
CA ASN A 472 -0.56 -18.01 -4.24
C ASN A 472 -1.58 -16.91 -4.62
N GLY A 473 -1.18 -15.64 -4.54
CA GLY A 473 -1.98 -14.47 -4.91
C GLY A 473 -2.95 -14.04 -3.82
N ASP A 474 -2.71 -14.42 -2.57
CA ASP A 474 -3.56 -14.04 -1.44
C ASP A 474 -3.19 -12.69 -0.83
N GLY A 475 -2.16 -12.01 -1.36
CA GLY A 475 -1.68 -10.72 -0.90
C GLY A 475 -0.73 -10.80 0.28
N HIS A 476 -0.27 -12.00 0.64
CA HIS A 476 0.77 -12.23 1.63
C HIS A 476 1.95 -12.90 0.94
N ASP A 477 3.16 -12.43 1.24
CA ASP A 477 4.33 -13.16 0.80
C ASP A 477 4.37 -14.53 1.48
N ASP A 478 4.67 -15.55 0.69
CA ASP A 478 4.85 -16.94 1.08
C ASP A 478 6.35 -17.28 1.12
N VAL A 479 6.68 -18.52 1.53
CA VAL A 479 8.06 -19.03 1.45
C VAL A 479 8.15 -20.24 0.52
N ALA A 480 8.89 -20.11 -0.58
CA ALA A 480 9.24 -21.25 -1.42
C ALA A 480 10.56 -21.87 -0.94
N ILE A 481 10.65 -23.20 -0.89
CA ILE A 481 11.89 -23.93 -0.54
C ILE A 481 12.30 -24.82 -1.70
N TRP A 482 13.38 -24.45 -2.38
CA TRP A 482 14.07 -25.35 -3.30
C TRP A 482 14.90 -26.36 -2.50
N ASN A 483 14.70 -27.65 -2.74
CA ASN A 483 15.34 -28.69 -1.92
C ASN A 483 15.83 -29.86 -2.75
N VAL A 484 17.06 -30.32 -2.46
CA VAL A 484 17.61 -31.55 -3.02
C VAL A 484 17.59 -32.65 -1.96
N ASP A 485 16.78 -33.67 -2.16
CA ASP A 485 16.78 -34.85 -1.30
C ASP A 485 18.08 -35.64 -1.52
N ARG A 486 18.94 -35.67 -0.49
CA ARG A 486 20.25 -36.33 -0.58
C ARG A 486 20.19 -37.86 -0.59
N THR A 487 19.06 -38.46 -0.20
CA THR A 487 18.86 -39.91 -0.24
C THR A 487 18.50 -40.38 -1.64
N THR A 488 17.63 -39.64 -2.34
CA THR A 488 17.15 -40.01 -3.68
C THR A 488 17.92 -39.31 -4.80
N GLY A 489 18.50 -38.13 -4.52
CA GLY A 489 19.09 -37.23 -5.51
C GLY A 489 18.05 -36.45 -6.32
N VAL A 490 16.80 -36.41 -5.86
CA VAL A 490 15.68 -35.73 -6.52
C VAL A 490 15.53 -34.32 -5.97
N THR A 491 15.40 -33.36 -6.86
CA THR A 491 15.13 -31.96 -6.52
C THR A 491 13.63 -31.69 -6.54
N LYS A 492 13.13 -30.94 -5.57
CA LYS A 492 11.73 -30.51 -5.44
C LYS A 492 11.64 -29.06 -5.02
N LEU A 493 10.49 -28.45 -5.30
CA LEU A 493 10.10 -27.15 -4.80
C LEU A 493 8.91 -27.34 -3.85
N TRP A 494 8.86 -26.52 -2.82
CA TRP A 494 7.81 -26.55 -1.81
C TRP A 494 7.36 -25.12 -1.55
N THR A 495 6.11 -24.95 -1.14
CA THR A 495 5.57 -23.65 -0.74
C THR A 495 5.07 -23.77 0.68
N LEU A 496 5.41 -22.79 1.51
CA LEU A 496 4.91 -22.58 2.86
C LEU A 496 4.04 -21.34 2.80
N THR A 497 2.72 -21.54 2.78
CA THR A 497 1.81 -20.40 2.64
C THR A 497 1.69 -19.64 3.94
N SER A 498 1.72 -18.30 3.90
CA SER A 498 1.54 -17.47 5.08
C SER A 498 0.12 -17.57 5.65
N ASN A 499 -0.03 -17.26 6.93
CA ASN A 499 -1.32 -17.16 7.62
C ASN A 499 -1.82 -15.71 7.78
N GLY A 500 -1.13 -14.74 7.18
CA GLY A 500 -1.43 -13.31 7.27
C GLY A 500 -1.19 -12.70 8.67
N ASN A 501 -0.60 -13.44 9.61
CA ASN A 501 -0.34 -13.00 10.98
C ASN A 501 1.13 -13.25 11.41
N GLY A 502 2.06 -13.36 10.44
CA GLY A 502 3.47 -13.65 10.70
C GLY A 502 3.77 -15.11 11.04
N GLY A 503 2.88 -16.03 10.71
CA GLY A 503 3.10 -17.49 10.78
C GLY A 503 2.89 -18.15 9.43
N VAL A 504 3.18 -19.45 9.35
CA VAL A 504 2.96 -20.28 8.16
C VAL A 504 1.83 -21.27 8.41
N VAL A 505 0.90 -21.41 7.47
CA VAL A 505 -0.27 -22.31 7.59
C VAL A 505 0.04 -23.72 7.11
N ARG A 506 0.66 -23.84 5.94
CA ARG A 506 0.63 -25.10 5.19
C ARG A 506 1.88 -25.29 4.34
N LEU A 507 2.50 -26.46 4.48
CA LEU A 507 3.52 -26.94 3.54
C LEU A 507 2.82 -27.64 2.37
N ILE A 508 3.03 -27.13 1.17
CA ILE A 508 2.44 -27.59 -0.08
C ILE A 508 3.56 -28.09 -0.99
N PRO A 509 3.56 -29.36 -1.43
CA PRO A 509 4.52 -29.85 -2.42
C PRO A 509 4.19 -29.29 -3.81
N SER A 510 5.21 -28.99 -4.61
CA SER A 510 5.04 -28.78 -6.04
C SER A 510 4.53 -30.03 -6.75
N GLU A 511 3.83 -29.86 -7.87
CA GLU A 511 3.53 -30.96 -8.80
C GLU A 511 4.77 -31.41 -9.56
N TRP A 512 5.75 -30.51 -9.68
CA TRP A 512 7.01 -30.78 -10.35
C TRP A 512 8.03 -31.49 -9.46
N SER A 513 8.86 -32.34 -10.06
CA SER A 513 10.11 -32.82 -9.47
C SER A 513 11.15 -33.02 -10.56
N GLY A 514 12.41 -32.74 -10.24
CA GLY A 514 13.52 -32.89 -11.18
C GLY A 514 13.92 -34.36 -11.35
N PRO A 515 14.41 -34.77 -12.54
CA PRO A 515 15.10 -36.04 -12.69
C PRO A 515 16.25 -36.19 -11.69
N LYS A 516 16.49 -37.42 -11.22
CA LYS A 516 17.57 -37.72 -10.28
C LYS A 516 18.92 -37.18 -10.79
N GLY A 517 19.62 -36.44 -9.93
CA GLY A 517 20.96 -35.90 -10.20
C GLY A 517 21.00 -34.67 -11.10
N THR A 518 19.85 -34.09 -11.42
CA THR A 518 19.74 -32.83 -12.18
C THR A 518 19.25 -31.71 -11.26
N TRP A 519 19.21 -30.46 -11.76
CA TRP A 519 18.70 -29.31 -10.99
C TRP A 519 19.45 -29.11 -9.66
N LEU A 520 20.79 -29.26 -9.72
CA LEU A 520 21.66 -29.16 -8.55
C LEU A 520 21.74 -27.71 -8.08
N ALA A 521 21.67 -27.50 -6.76
CA ALA A 521 21.79 -26.16 -6.17
C ALA A 521 23.08 -25.43 -6.57
N SER A 522 24.19 -26.15 -6.76
CA SER A 522 25.48 -25.59 -7.21
C SER A 522 25.48 -25.06 -8.65
N ARG A 523 24.39 -25.25 -9.39
CA ARG A 523 24.18 -24.75 -10.76
C ARG A 523 22.99 -23.82 -10.86
N SER A 524 22.45 -23.38 -9.72
CA SER A 524 21.20 -22.64 -9.62
C SER A 524 21.39 -21.28 -8.98
N LYS A 525 20.98 -20.21 -9.67
CA LYS A 525 20.84 -18.85 -9.11
C LYS A 525 19.38 -18.43 -9.23
N PHE A 526 18.76 -18.08 -8.11
CA PHE A 526 17.31 -17.87 -8.01
C PHE A 526 16.95 -16.37 -7.97
N VAL A 527 15.78 -16.05 -8.50
CA VAL A 527 15.10 -14.76 -8.37
C VAL A 527 13.61 -15.02 -8.19
N THR A 528 12.88 -14.06 -7.63
CA THR A 528 11.43 -14.15 -7.42
C THR A 528 10.75 -12.87 -7.89
N GLY A 529 9.65 -13.02 -8.61
CA GLY A 529 8.85 -11.91 -9.11
C GLY A 529 7.69 -12.38 -9.98
N ASP A 530 6.71 -11.52 -10.20
CA ASP A 530 5.58 -11.72 -11.11
C ASP A 530 6.03 -11.43 -12.55
N PHE A 531 6.66 -12.44 -13.15
CA PHE A 531 7.18 -12.30 -14.52
C PHE A 531 6.05 -12.35 -15.55
N ASN A 532 4.94 -13.03 -15.23
CA ASN A 532 3.86 -13.27 -16.18
C ASN A 532 2.75 -12.19 -16.14
N GLY A 533 2.69 -11.39 -15.07
CA GLY A 533 1.72 -10.31 -14.85
C GLY A 533 0.36 -10.78 -14.34
N ASP A 534 0.28 -11.94 -13.68
CA ASP A 534 -0.98 -12.53 -13.19
C ASP A 534 -1.29 -12.19 -11.73
N GLY A 535 -0.40 -11.46 -11.06
CA GLY A 535 -0.50 -11.06 -9.66
C GLY A 535 0.00 -12.09 -8.67
N ARG A 536 0.72 -13.11 -9.13
CA ARG A 536 1.47 -14.05 -8.28
C ARG A 536 2.94 -13.97 -8.63
N ASP A 537 3.77 -14.07 -7.60
CA ASP A 537 5.20 -14.24 -7.83
C ASP A 537 5.49 -15.65 -8.37
N GLU A 538 6.51 -15.74 -9.21
CA GLU A 538 7.12 -16.97 -9.66
C GLU A 538 8.54 -17.14 -9.11
N VAL A 539 9.05 -18.37 -9.25
CA VAL A 539 10.49 -18.62 -9.08
C VAL A 539 11.17 -18.64 -10.45
N GLY A 540 12.08 -17.68 -10.65
CA GLY A 540 13.02 -17.66 -11.76
C GLY A 540 14.33 -18.34 -11.38
N LEU A 541 14.89 -19.11 -12.32
CA LEU A 541 16.12 -19.89 -12.11
C LEU A 541 17.07 -19.75 -13.30
N LEU A 542 18.19 -19.06 -13.08
CA LEU A 542 19.33 -19.06 -14.00
C LEU A 542 20.17 -20.32 -13.77
N TYR A 543 20.08 -21.27 -14.70
CA TYR A 543 20.64 -22.61 -14.57
C TYR A 543 21.81 -22.87 -15.54
N GLY A 544 22.96 -23.26 -14.98
CA GLY A 544 24.11 -23.73 -15.75
C GLY A 544 23.98 -25.20 -16.14
N GLN A 545 23.81 -25.50 -17.43
CA GLN A 545 23.42 -26.82 -17.94
C GLN A 545 24.50 -27.92 -17.81
N GLY A 546 25.77 -27.52 -17.71
CA GLY A 546 26.90 -28.46 -17.55
C GLY A 546 27.67 -28.77 -18.82
N ASP A 547 27.16 -28.32 -19.95
CA ASP A 547 27.84 -28.21 -21.24
C ASP A 547 28.26 -26.77 -21.54
N ASN A 548 28.40 -25.95 -20.50
CA ASN A 548 28.62 -24.50 -20.53
C ASN A 548 27.49 -23.66 -21.16
N SER A 549 26.36 -24.26 -21.54
CA SER A 549 25.16 -23.50 -21.89
C SER A 549 24.39 -23.06 -20.64
N ILE A 550 23.60 -22.00 -20.78
CA ILE A 550 22.86 -21.37 -19.70
C ILE A 550 21.43 -21.16 -20.16
N LYS A 551 20.47 -21.42 -19.27
CA LYS A 551 19.06 -21.11 -19.51
C LYS A 551 18.46 -20.45 -18.28
N THR A 552 17.46 -19.61 -18.51
CA THR A 552 16.54 -19.21 -17.47
C THR A 552 15.27 -20.02 -17.57
N TYR A 553 14.87 -20.60 -16.45
CA TYR A 553 13.59 -21.26 -16.27
C TYR A 553 12.71 -20.44 -15.36
N VAL A 554 11.41 -20.40 -15.65
CA VAL A 554 10.40 -19.82 -14.75
C VAL A 554 9.47 -20.94 -14.32
N PHE A 555 9.23 -21.04 -13.02
CA PHE A 555 8.33 -22.00 -12.40
C PHE A 555 7.01 -21.30 -12.09
N PRO A 556 5.98 -21.49 -12.93
CA PRO A 556 4.67 -20.89 -12.70
C PRO A 556 3.96 -21.55 -11.52
N THR A 557 3.07 -20.79 -10.89
CA THR A 557 2.32 -21.21 -9.69
C THR A 557 0.83 -21.32 -9.99
N THR A 558 0.12 -22.12 -9.20
CA THR A 558 -1.35 -22.12 -9.15
C THR A 558 -1.84 -21.13 -8.10
N PRO A 559 -3.14 -20.76 -8.09
CA PRO A 559 -3.75 -19.97 -7.02
C PRO A 559 -3.73 -20.62 -5.62
N THR A 560 -3.19 -21.82 -5.48
CA THR A 560 -2.99 -22.49 -4.19
C THR A 560 -1.50 -22.56 -3.81
N GLY A 561 -0.63 -21.86 -4.54
CA GLY A 561 0.81 -21.84 -4.33
C GLY A 561 1.54 -23.09 -4.81
N VAL A 562 0.92 -23.91 -5.68
CA VAL A 562 1.56 -25.13 -6.20
C VAL A 562 2.41 -24.77 -7.42
N PHE A 563 3.72 -25.01 -7.35
CA PHE A 563 4.59 -24.89 -8.53
C PHE A 563 4.35 -26.03 -9.52
N THR A 564 4.20 -25.68 -10.79
CA THR A 564 3.98 -26.64 -11.88
C THR A 564 5.24 -26.78 -12.75
N THR A 565 5.11 -27.37 -13.95
CA THR A 565 6.27 -27.66 -14.81
C THR A 565 6.92 -26.36 -15.29
N PRO A 566 8.25 -26.18 -15.11
CA PRO A 566 8.92 -24.96 -15.52
C PRO A 566 9.01 -24.82 -17.03
N ALA A 567 8.89 -23.59 -17.51
CA ALA A 567 9.13 -23.22 -18.90
C ALA A 567 10.53 -22.62 -19.06
N THR A 568 11.15 -22.84 -20.23
CA THR A 568 12.37 -22.10 -20.60
C THR A 568 11.96 -20.73 -21.11
N TRP A 569 12.37 -19.68 -20.42
CA TRP A 569 12.04 -18.29 -20.77
C TRP A 569 13.19 -17.58 -21.47
N TRP A 570 14.42 -18.03 -21.26
CA TRP A 570 15.59 -17.49 -21.94
C TRP A 570 16.66 -18.56 -22.15
N THR A 571 17.34 -18.48 -23.29
CA THR A 571 18.55 -19.27 -23.57
C THR A 571 19.69 -18.31 -23.80
N GLY A 572 20.74 -18.45 -23.00
CA GLY A 572 21.91 -17.58 -23.08
C GLY A 572 22.69 -17.75 -24.38
N PRO A 573 23.53 -16.76 -24.72
CA PRO A 573 24.45 -16.88 -25.85
C PRO A 573 25.46 -18.01 -25.61
N ALA A 574 26.24 -18.35 -26.63
CA ALA A 574 27.23 -19.41 -26.53
C ALA A 574 28.18 -19.21 -25.33
N ALA A 575 28.56 -20.32 -24.68
CA ALA A 575 29.44 -20.38 -23.52
C ALA A 575 30.72 -19.53 -23.59
N THR A 576 31.25 -19.33 -24.79
CA THR A 576 32.48 -18.57 -25.03
C THR A 576 32.33 -17.07 -24.78
N THR A 577 31.11 -16.56 -24.64
CA THR A 577 30.82 -15.12 -24.49
C THR A 577 30.11 -14.76 -23.20
N PHE A 578 29.56 -15.73 -22.45
CA PHE A 578 28.80 -15.48 -21.22
C PHE A 578 28.99 -16.62 -20.23
N ASP A 579 29.75 -16.38 -19.17
CA ASP A 579 30.05 -17.35 -18.11
C ASP A 579 29.03 -17.23 -16.97
N TRP A 580 28.35 -18.34 -16.68
CA TRP A 580 27.37 -18.44 -15.60
C TRP A 580 27.93 -18.05 -14.24
N ASN A 581 29.20 -18.37 -13.97
CA ASN A 581 29.82 -18.08 -12.66
C ASN A 581 29.91 -16.57 -12.41
N ARG A 582 29.95 -15.77 -13.48
CA ARG A 582 30.17 -14.33 -13.45
C ARG A 582 28.90 -13.51 -13.61
N ALA A 583 27.78 -14.19 -13.84
CA ALA A 583 26.45 -13.59 -13.93
C ALA A 583 25.72 -13.67 -12.59
N LEU A 584 25.28 -12.54 -12.04
CA LEU A 584 24.43 -12.47 -10.86
C LEU A 584 23.04 -11.96 -11.27
N PRO A 585 22.00 -12.81 -11.26
CA PRO A 585 20.66 -12.38 -11.62
C PRO A 585 20.01 -11.56 -10.51
N ARG A 586 19.20 -10.58 -10.91
CA ARG A 586 18.28 -9.78 -10.11
C ARG A 586 16.99 -9.59 -10.88
N THR A 587 15.96 -9.11 -10.20
CA THR A 587 14.65 -8.89 -10.80
C THR A 587 13.99 -7.66 -10.19
N GLY A 588 13.02 -7.14 -10.92
CA GLY A 588 12.24 -5.95 -10.62
C GLY A 588 11.56 -5.45 -11.89
N ASP A 589 10.54 -4.61 -11.75
CA ASP A 589 9.89 -3.93 -12.87
C ASP A 589 10.74 -2.70 -13.28
N PHE A 590 11.70 -2.88 -14.19
CA PHE A 590 12.66 -1.81 -14.53
C PHE A 590 12.10 -0.82 -15.56
N ASP A 591 11.07 -1.19 -16.33
CA ASP A 591 10.48 -0.33 -17.37
C ASP A 591 9.12 0.27 -16.99
N GLY A 592 8.49 -0.24 -15.93
CA GLY A 592 7.23 0.25 -15.37
C GLY A 592 6.02 -0.34 -16.10
N ASP A 593 6.14 -1.53 -16.70
CA ASP A 593 5.05 -2.21 -17.39
C ASP A 593 4.23 -3.15 -16.49
N SER A 594 4.52 -3.16 -15.19
CA SER A 594 3.90 -3.95 -14.14
C SER A 594 4.21 -5.45 -14.23
N ARG A 595 5.26 -5.84 -14.95
CA ARG A 595 5.84 -7.18 -14.90
C ARG A 595 7.28 -7.10 -14.43
N ASP A 596 7.67 -8.09 -13.64
CA ASP A 596 9.06 -8.21 -13.24
C ASP A 596 9.92 -8.63 -14.42
N ASP A 597 11.07 -7.97 -14.54
CA ASP A 597 12.09 -8.25 -15.54
C ASP A 597 13.25 -9.04 -14.95
N LEU A 598 14.14 -9.52 -15.83
CA LEU A 598 15.38 -10.17 -15.42
C LEU A 598 16.60 -9.31 -15.73
N MET A 599 17.40 -9.01 -14.72
CA MET A 599 18.65 -8.27 -14.86
C MET A 599 19.83 -9.18 -14.50
N PHE A 600 20.93 -9.07 -15.25
CA PHE A 600 22.22 -9.68 -14.90
C PHE A 600 23.25 -8.60 -14.63
N TRP A 601 23.87 -8.66 -13.46
CA TRP A 601 25.20 -8.11 -13.31
C TRP A 601 26.22 -9.11 -13.83
N TYR A 602 27.12 -8.68 -14.70
CA TYR A 602 28.13 -9.52 -15.32
C TYR A 602 29.52 -8.92 -15.15
N ASP A 603 30.40 -9.66 -14.48
CA ASP A 603 31.82 -9.34 -14.30
C ASP A 603 32.63 -9.85 -15.52
N HIS A 604 33.42 -9.00 -16.18
CA HIS A 604 34.26 -9.30 -17.37
C HIS A 604 35.73 -9.48 -17.02
N THR A 605 36.47 -10.28 -17.79
CA THR A 605 37.83 -10.72 -17.38
C THR A 605 38.85 -9.59 -17.46
N ASP A 606 38.50 -8.49 -18.13
CA ASP A 606 39.27 -7.26 -18.22
C ASP A 606 39.05 -6.31 -17.01
N GLY A 607 38.26 -6.77 -16.03
CA GLY A 607 37.88 -6.03 -14.82
C GLY A 607 36.87 -4.92 -15.07
N THR A 608 36.11 -5.01 -16.17
CA THR A 608 34.88 -4.22 -16.36
C THR A 608 33.67 -5.02 -15.93
N ASP A 609 32.61 -4.33 -15.56
CA ASP A 609 31.33 -4.89 -15.19
C ASP A 609 30.27 -4.30 -16.10
N THR A 610 29.24 -5.11 -16.37
CA THR A 610 28.07 -4.66 -17.12
C THR A 610 26.80 -5.09 -16.41
N VAL A 611 25.78 -4.25 -16.49
CA VAL A 611 24.41 -4.61 -16.15
C VAL A 611 23.62 -4.78 -17.44
N GLN A 612 22.91 -5.89 -17.54
CA GLN A 612 22.15 -6.27 -18.72
C GLN A 612 20.72 -6.63 -18.33
N THR A 613 19.72 -5.95 -18.88
CA THR A 613 18.30 -6.17 -18.56
C THR A 613 17.60 -6.89 -19.71
N LEU A 614 16.78 -7.88 -19.38
CA LEU A 614 15.91 -8.62 -20.27
C LEU A 614 14.46 -8.37 -19.85
N LEU A 615 13.71 -7.71 -20.73
CA LEU A 615 12.32 -7.38 -20.45
C LEU A 615 11.43 -8.61 -20.52
N SER A 616 10.46 -8.72 -19.62
CA SER A 616 9.44 -9.77 -19.69
C SER A 616 8.43 -9.50 -20.82
N THR A 617 7.99 -10.56 -21.48
CA THR A 617 6.84 -10.52 -22.41
C THR A 617 5.59 -11.16 -21.81
N GLY A 618 5.63 -11.52 -20.53
CA GLY A 618 4.62 -12.31 -19.82
C GLY A 618 4.68 -13.82 -20.09
N THR A 619 5.56 -14.27 -21.00
CA THR A 619 5.69 -15.68 -21.41
C THR A 619 7.13 -16.11 -21.72
N ALA A 620 8.04 -15.14 -21.85
CA ALA A 620 9.46 -15.30 -22.06
C ALA A 620 10.17 -14.01 -21.64
N PHE A 621 11.50 -14.07 -21.53
CA PHE A 621 12.31 -12.86 -21.50
C PHE A 621 12.78 -12.53 -22.93
N GLY A 622 12.89 -11.24 -23.24
CA GLY A 622 13.37 -10.77 -24.54
C GLY A 622 14.69 -11.44 -24.96
N PRO A 623 14.94 -11.67 -26.26
CA PRO A 623 16.10 -12.46 -26.69
C PRO A 623 17.44 -11.74 -26.51
N THR A 624 17.44 -10.40 -26.45
CA THR A 624 18.64 -9.58 -26.43
C THR A 624 18.73 -8.81 -25.11
N PRO A 625 19.75 -9.09 -24.26
CA PRO A 625 20.01 -8.29 -23.07
C PRO A 625 20.35 -6.84 -23.46
N LYS A 626 19.63 -5.87 -22.92
CA LYS A 626 19.93 -4.44 -23.08
C LYS A 626 21.07 -4.08 -22.13
N LEU A 627 22.19 -3.57 -22.63
CA LEU A 627 23.25 -3.03 -21.77
C LEU A 627 22.75 -1.75 -21.10
N THR A 628 22.60 -1.77 -19.79
CA THR A 628 22.01 -0.68 -19.00
C THR A 628 23.03 0.08 -18.18
N LEU A 629 24.12 -0.56 -17.75
CA LEU A 629 25.28 0.08 -17.09
C LEU A 629 26.60 -0.60 -17.50
N SER A 630 27.70 0.16 -17.47
CA SER A 630 29.05 -0.38 -17.61
C SER A 630 30.05 0.45 -16.80
N GLY A 631 31.04 -0.20 -16.18
CA GLY A 631 32.06 0.46 -15.37
C GLY A 631 33.16 -0.50 -14.93
N ARG A 632 34.06 -0.04 -14.07
CA ARG A 632 34.99 -0.92 -13.33
C ARG A 632 34.50 -0.97 -11.89
N LEU A 633 33.74 -2.00 -11.53
CA LEU A 633 33.01 -2.08 -10.28
C LEU A 633 33.40 -3.38 -9.59
N ASP A 634 34.37 -3.33 -8.66
CA ASP A 634 34.89 -4.53 -8.00
C ASP A 634 33.80 -5.30 -7.26
N ILE A 635 33.25 -6.32 -7.93
CA ILE A 635 32.12 -7.11 -7.44
C ILE A 635 32.47 -7.93 -6.19
N SER A 636 33.76 -8.22 -5.99
CA SER A 636 34.22 -8.93 -4.78
C SER A 636 34.03 -8.09 -3.51
N SER A 637 33.84 -6.79 -3.69
CA SER A 637 33.58 -5.81 -2.64
C SER A 637 32.15 -5.23 -2.73
N MET A 638 31.25 -5.85 -3.50
CA MET A 638 29.87 -5.39 -3.70
C MET A 638 28.79 -6.40 -3.33
N GLN A 639 27.68 -5.89 -2.79
CA GLN A 639 26.41 -6.62 -2.67
C GLN A 639 25.33 -5.82 -3.40
N LEU A 640 24.45 -6.51 -4.12
CA LEU A 640 23.43 -5.89 -4.98
C LEU A 640 22.02 -6.21 -4.49
N VAL A 641 21.13 -5.23 -4.58
CA VAL A 641 19.70 -5.32 -4.28
C VAL A 641 18.91 -4.51 -5.31
N THR A 642 17.61 -4.75 -5.38
CA THR A 642 16.67 -4.00 -6.22
C THR A 642 15.49 -3.52 -5.38
N GLY A 643 14.81 -2.49 -5.85
CA GLY A 643 13.64 -1.89 -5.22
C GLY A 643 13.40 -0.47 -5.72
N ASP A 644 12.17 0.03 -5.68
CA ASP A 644 11.80 1.39 -6.05
C ASP A 644 12.20 2.41 -4.95
N TYR A 645 13.47 2.81 -4.92
CA TYR A 645 14.03 3.69 -3.88
C TYR A 645 13.54 5.14 -3.99
N ASN A 646 12.97 5.51 -5.14
CA ASN A 646 12.52 6.88 -5.42
C ASN A 646 10.98 7.02 -5.44
N GLY A 647 10.26 5.89 -5.50
CA GLY A 647 8.81 5.76 -5.42
C GLY A 647 8.10 5.98 -6.76
N ASP A 648 8.79 5.91 -7.90
CA ASP A 648 8.22 6.21 -9.22
C ASP A 648 7.53 5.03 -9.93
N GLY A 649 7.43 3.90 -9.24
CA GLY A 649 6.81 2.67 -9.73
C GLY A 649 7.72 1.82 -10.60
N ARG A 650 9.01 2.15 -10.72
CA ARG A 650 10.02 1.27 -11.31
C ARG A 650 11.01 0.82 -10.26
N ASP A 651 11.38 -0.44 -10.30
CA ASP A 651 12.46 -0.93 -9.46
C ASP A 651 13.80 -0.33 -9.90
N ASP A 652 14.54 0.18 -8.93
CA ASP A 652 15.87 0.74 -9.11
C ASP A 652 16.95 -0.31 -8.78
N LEU A 653 18.20 -0.02 -9.14
CA LEU A 653 19.35 -0.83 -8.71
C LEU A 653 20.01 -0.21 -7.49
N GLY A 654 20.26 -1.02 -6.46
CA GLY A 654 20.98 -0.67 -5.25
C GLY A 654 22.26 -1.48 -5.06
N ALA A 655 23.29 -0.87 -4.47
CA ALA A 655 24.51 -1.58 -4.13
C ALA A 655 25.15 -1.11 -2.81
N MET A 656 25.72 -2.05 -2.07
CA MET A 656 26.67 -1.78 -0.99
C MET A 656 28.08 -2.07 -1.47
N TYR A 657 29.00 -1.13 -1.26
CA TYR A 657 30.41 -1.25 -1.61
C TYR A 657 31.30 -1.09 -0.38
N GLY A 658 32.20 -2.05 -0.15
CA GLY A 658 33.20 -2.01 0.93
C GLY A 658 34.59 -1.68 0.41
N ASP A 659 35.09 -0.47 0.68
CA ASP A 659 36.46 -0.10 0.33
C ASP A 659 37.44 -0.61 1.41
N SER A 660 38.11 -1.72 1.14
CA SER A 660 39.07 -2.33 2.06
C SER A 660 40.30 -1.47 2.33
N SER A 661 40.64 -0.52 1.44
CA SER A 661 41.81 0.34 1.60
C SER A 661 41.59 1.47 2.60
N THR A 662 40.35 1.92 2.74
CA THR A 662 39.94 3.01 3.65
C THR A 662 39.10 2.54 4.82
N GLY A 663 38.52 1.33 4.74
CA GLY A 663 37.54 0.82 5.71
C GLY A 663 36.18 1.51 5.62
N VAL A 664 35.89 2.20 4.51
CA VAL A 664 34.63 2.93 4.29
C VAL A 664 33.63 2.04 3.56
N VAL A 665 32.37 2.07 4.00
CA VAL A 665 31.24 1.43 3.32
C VAL A 665 30.37 2.50 2.68
N ARG A 666 29.95 2.26 1.43
CA ARG A 666 29.06 3.15 0.68
C ARG A 666 27.84 2.41 0.20
N LEU A 667 26.71 3.10 0.18
CA LEU A 667 25.50 2.66 -0.50
C LEU A 667 25.25 3.54 -1.71
N TRP A 668 24.94 2.91 -2.83
CA TRP A 668 24.68 3.56 -4.11
C TRP A 668 23.33 3.12 -4.65
N THR A 669 22.67 4.03 -5.35
CA THR A 669 21.46 3.74 -6.12
C THR A 669 21.62 4.22 -7.56
N TRP A 670 20.91 3.56 -8.46
CA TRP A 670 20.78 3.92 -9.86
C TRP A 670 19.31 3.87 -10.20
N THR A 671 18.69 5.04 -10.39
CA THR A 671 17.25 5.09 -10.62
C THR A 671 16.88 4.69 -12.04
N ALA A 672 15.85 3.87 -12.20
CA ALA A 672 15.39 3.36 -13.48
C ALA A 672 14.67 4.45 -14.30
N LYS A 673 14.77 4.31 -15.62
CA LYS A 673 14.08 5.14 -16.61
C LYS A 673 13.00 4.31 -17.29
N PRO A 674 11.99 4.95 -17.89
CA PRO A 674 10.93 4.25 -18.63
C PRO A 674 11.39 3.38 -19.82
N ASP A 675 12.66 3.45 -20.22
CA ASP A 675 13.23 2.56 -21.23
C ASP A 675 14.06 1.43 -20.62
N ALA A 676 13.91 1.15 -19.31
CA ALA A 676 14.72 0.19 -18.54
C ALA A 676 16.21 0.53 -18.44
N MET A 677 16.64 1.73 -18.83
CA MET A 677 18.01 2.21 -18.57
C MET A 677 18.08 2.82 -17.18
N PHE A 678 19.30 3.00 -16.68
CA PHE A 678 19.50 3.69 -15.40
C PHE A 678 20.00 5.13 -15.58
N ASN A 679 19.70 5.97 -14.58
CA ASN A 679 20.36 7.25 -14.37
C ASN A 679 21.79 7.04 -13.84
N GLY A 680 22.54 8.13 -13.66
CA GLY A 680 23.87 8.07 -13.06
C GLY A 680 23.82 7.59 -11.60
N ALA A 681 24.93 7.03 -11.12
CA ALA A 681 25.06 6.57 -9.74
C ALA A 681 24.82 7.73 -8.75
N LEU A 682 23.96 7.50 -7.77
CA LEU A 682 23.72 8.41 -6.65
C LEU A 682 24.35 7.81 -5.39
N LEU A 683 25.19 8.59 -4.71
CA LEU A 683 25.69 8.20 -3.39
C LEU A 683 24.55 8.36 -2.39
N GLY A 684 23.99 7.24 -1.94
CA GLY A 684 22.90 7.23 -0.96
C GLY A 684 23.41 7.48 0.46
N TRP A 685 24.48 6.77 0.86
CA TRP A 685 25.04 6.87 2.20
C TRP A 685 26.52 6.47 2.22
N GLU A 686 27.29 7.04 3.16
CA GLU A 686 28.70 6.71 3.39
C GLU A 686 28.99 6.61 4.89
N SER A 687 29.75 5.57 5.28
CA SER A 687 30.22 5.39 6.65
C SER A 687 31.46 6.23 6.95
N SER A 688 31.68 6.53 8.23
CA SER A 688 33.04 6.89 8.66
C SER A 688 33.97 5.67 8.51
N PRO A 689 35.29 5.87 8.34
CA PRO A 689 36.24 4.76 8.28
C PRO A 689 36.09 3.81 9.47
N ASN A 690 35.90 2.52 9.19
CA ASN A 690 35.77 1.42 10.15
C ASN A 690 34.59 1.53 11.13
N SER A 691 33.65 2.47 10.95
CA SER A 691 32.44 2.55 11.79
C SER A 691 31.38 1.53 11.41
N PHE A 692 31.51 0.93 10.23
CA PHE A 692 30.60 -0.07 9.67
C PHE A 692 31.43 -1.06 8.86
N VAL A 693 31.43 -2.34 9.25
CA VAL A 693 32.34 -3.34 8.65
C VAL A 693 31.61 -4.12 7.56
N TYR A 694 32.04 -3.94 6.31
CA TYR A 694 31.45 -4.62 5.14
C TYR A 694 31.44 -6.14 5.28
N ALA A 695 32.54 -6.75 5.72
CA ALA A 695 32.65 -8.20 5.90
C ALA A 695 31.72 -8.79 6.97
N GLN A 696 31.13 -7.94 7.83
CA GLN A 696 30.14 -8.33 8.84
C GLN A 696 28.70 -8.06 8.40
N THR A 697 28.53 -7.46 7.22
CA THR A 697 27.23 -6.99 6.75
C THR A 697 26.77 -7.79 5.55
N HIS A 698 25.50 -8.18 5.56
CA HIS A 698 24.86 -8.91 4.47
C HIS A 698 23.49 -8.31 4.19
N PHE A 699 23.21 -7.91 2.95
CA PHE A 699 21.84 -7.55 2.57
C PHE A 699 20.87 -8.72 2.81
N MET A 700 19.64 -8.38 3.16
CA MET A 700 18.58 -9.34 3.47
C MET A 700 17.83 -9.77 2.20
N HIS A 701 18.55 -10.33 1.23
CA HIS A 701 17.98 -10.87 -0.01
C HIS A 701 18.16 -12.39 -0.08
N PRO A 702 17.45 -13.09 -1.00
CA PRO A 702 17.64 -14.52 -1.21
C PRO A 702 19.12 -14.88 -1.36
N TYR A 703 19.57 -15.91 -0.65
CA TYR A 703 20.98 -16.29 -0.62
C TYR A 703 21.39 -16.98 -1.93
N TYR A 704 22.32 -16.38 -2.68
CA TYR A 704 22.97 -17.02 -3.83
C TYR A 704 24.08 -17.93 -3.30
N ALA A 705 23.98 -19.24 -3.56
CA ALA A 705 24.96 -20.24 -3.13
C ALA A 705 26.26 -20.18 -3.95
#